data_AF-A0A6M2AX70-F1
#
_entry.id   AF-A0A6M2AX70-F1
#
_cell.length_a   1.000
_cell.length_b   1.000
_cell.length_c   1.000
_cell.angle_alpha   90.00
_cell.angle_beta   90.00
_cell.angle_gamma   90.00
#
_symmetry.space_group_name_H-M   'P 1'
#
loop_
_entity.id
_entity.type
_entity.pdbx_description
1 polymer ?
#
loop_
_entity_poly.entity_id
_entity_poly.type
_entity_poly.pdbx_seq_one_letter_code
_entity_poly.pdbx_strand_id
1 'polypeptide(L)'
;MNEAFSQGFSKSLKTGFIDKNIESDVVYRPQLLTNKNIPKEKVLTTLLHEFDTCDEFFISVAFVTTSGIAVLFNTLLSLEKRGVKGKILVSQYLNFTQPEALKKLRFFKNIELKISVKDNTHSKGYIFKKKGYYNLIVGSSNLTSGALTINKEWNLKVSGLHSSGIVENILKEFNNDFDNAIPVTDEFILNYQIIYEKEKLFVKKSATDFNKIEEQEIRPNSMQKEALNNLSKLRQENKNKALIISATGTGKTYLSAFDVKNFNPKKLLFIVHRLSIAQKALETFKTIFKTQKTYGIYSGNKRELHADFIFSTVQTLSRENHLSSFERDVFDYIIIDESHRSGAESYLKLMEYFTPKFLLGMTATPERTDGNDIFSLFDHNIAYEIRLNRAMEEGMLSEFHYYGITDLIVDDETLEDTRDFRFLASDERVDKIIKTAKLYGSDNGITRGLIFCSTNKESHYLSIKFNERGYKTIALSGENSEIERQNAIKKLESLDNNYRLDYIFTVDIFNEGIDIPKINQILMLRPTDSAIVFVQQLGRGLRKSEGKEYLTVIDFIGNHKNNYLIPIALYGDTSYNKDTLRKLISEGSKMIPGSSTINFDEITKERIFESIDSANMSLLSDLKKDYQLLKFRLGRIPMMNDFLHNESRDPFLFVEYSKSYFNFVKRVDSSFEIVLDKKRQVLLELFSKEINNAKRVEESLILKELINNNELNISKLIDIVFKEYNYEPTNQTIESSISNINFEFIRKEQNILVRENNTLKFHEEFLEILENQTFKKFLLDSINYSIATFNKNFDYNNYRNGLILYNKYSRKDVCRLLNWENDISSTVYGYRTRNNITPCFVTYHKSEDIEDTINYNDHFISPSVFAWESRSNRKLKSSEIQNVIYSDRILLFVKKEDAEGTDFYYMGDVSIIEDSIEEALMPDSNTPIVHFKFKLEQPVNNELYNYITTEKKDETFDEDELIIDLPKNSENKNLQFTIPLFDFYAAAGTFSELQAEKDYKEIVVEERYANNEDYFACKVIGESMNKRIPNGSTCIFKKYTGGSRDGKIVLVENRDIQDPDFNSAFTVKTYSSQKIITENGWTHSQVVLKPNSLDESFSDIIIDEESAKGMRVIGEFITVIDI
;
A
#
# COMPACT_ATOMS: atom_id res chain seq x y z
N MET A 1 33.95 27.17 13.04
CA MET A 1 32.67 26.71 13.61
C MET A 1 31.83 27.97 13.83
N ASN A 2 30.59 28.03 13.34
CA ASN A 2 29.83 29.28 13.28
C ASN A 2 29.35 29.71 14.69
N GLU A 3 29.43 30.99 15.03
CA GLU A 3 29.14 31.50 16.39
C GLU A 3 27.67 31.25 16.79
N ALA A 4 26.76 31.33 15.82
CA ALA A 4 25.35 30.98 15.96
C ALA A 4 25.11 29.50 16.33
N PHE A 5 25.91 28.57 15.81
CA PHE A 5 25.80 27.13 16.13
C PHE A 5 26.18 26.87 17.60
N SER A 6 27.25 27.50 18.08
CA SER A 6 27.70 27.38 19.48
C SER A 6 26.66 27.94 20.46
N GLN A 7 26.05 29.08 20.13
CA GLN A 7 24.97 29.66 20.93
C GLN A 7 23.70 28.79 20.93
N GLY A 8 23.28 28.26 19.77
CA GLY A 8 22.14 27.34 19.68
C GLY A 8 22.36 26.07 20.50
N PHE A 9 23.53 25.45 20.37
CA PHE A 9 23.92 24.26 21.14
C PHE A 9 23.95 24.52 22.66
N SER A 10 24.50 25.67 23.08
CA SER A 10 24.52 26.07 24.49
C SER A 10 23.11 26.22 25.07
N LYS A 11 22.19 26.86 24.34
CA LYS A 11 20.78 26.97 24.76
C LYS A 11 20.14 25.59 24.92
N SER A 12 20.42 24.64 24.02
CA SER A 12 19.86 23.28 24.10
C SER A 12 20.36 22.47 25.28
N LEU A 13 21.63 22.62 25.65
CA LEU A 13 22.16 22.04 26.88
C LEU A 13 21.49 22.64 28.13
N LYS A 14 21.36 23.98 28.19
CA LYS A 14 20.66 24.64 29.30
C LYS A 14 19.20 24.19 29.41
N THR A 15 18.54 24.01 28.27
CA THR A 15 17.14 23.57 28.23
C THR A 15 16.95 22.16 28.80
N GLY A 16 17.82 21.22 28.40
CA GLY A 16 17.69 19.83 28.84
C GLY A 16 18.20 19.56 30.26
N PHE A 17 19.23 20.27 30.71
CA PHE A 17 19.90 19.98 31.98
C PHE A 17 19.65 20.99 33.11
N ILE A 18 19.17 22.20 32.79
CA ILE A 18 19.02 23.30 33.77
C ILE A 18 17.57 23.76 33.88
N ASP A 19 16.96 24.22 32.78
CA ASP A 19 15.61 24.79 32.79
C ASP A 19 14.86 24.51 31.48
N LYS A 20 13.79 23.71 31.58
CA LYS A 20 12.94 23.32 30.46
C LYS A 20 12.23 24.48 29.74
N ASN A 21 12.14 25.66 30.36
CA ASN A 21 11.44 26.82 29.79
C ASN A 21 12.31 27.65 28.84
N ILE A 22 13.61 27.32 28.73
CA ILE A 22 14.52 27.98 27.80
C ILE A 22 14.19 27.49 26.38
N GLU A 23 13.97 28.42 25.46
CA GLU A 23 13.75 28.08 24.06
C GLU A 23 15.06 27.75 23.37
N SER A 24 15.11 26.61 22.68
CA SER A 24 16.31 26.11 22.01
C SER A 24 16.00 25.15 20.87
N ASP A 25 17.02 24.79 20.10
CA ASP A 25 16.89 23.79 19.05
C ASP A 25 16.71 22.37 19.64
N VAL A 26 15.62 21.70 19.29
CA VAL A 26 15.26 20.35 19.75
C VAL A 26 16.28 19.29 19.34
N VAL A 27 16.99 19.50 18.22
CA VAL A 27 17.94 18.52 17.65
C VAL A 27 19.10 18.22 18.61
N TYR A 28 19.54 19.22 19.37
CA TYR A 28 20.68 19.11 20.30
C TYR A 28 20.27 18.91 21.76
N ARG A 29 18.96 18.87 22.04
CA ARG A 29 18.48 18.66 23.42
C ARG A 29 18.77 17.22 23.84
N PRO A 30 19.22 17.00 25.08
CA PRO A 30 19.21 15.68 25.69
C PRO A 30 17.81 15.07 25.66
N GLN A 31 17.71 13.80 25.29
CA GLN A 31 16.43 13.10 25.15
C GLN A 31 16.48 11.76 25.87
N LEU A 32 15.42 11.45 26.63
CA LEU A 32 15.19 10.11 27.15
C LEU A 32 14.45 9.32 26.07
N LEU A 33 15.11 8.31 25.51
CA LEU A 33 14.54 7.41 24.51
C LEU A 33 13.98 6.17 25.20
N THR A 34 12.70 5.90 24.96
CA THR A 34 11.98 4.75 25.48
C THR A 34 11.08 4.15 24.42
N ASN A 35 10.76 2.86 24.53
CA ASN A 35 9.68 2.28 23.73
C ASN A 35 8.35 2.50 24.46
N LYS A 36 7.39 3.17 23.80
CA LYS A 36 6.02 3.41 24.30
C LYS A 36 5.00 3.11 23.22
N ASN A 37 3.83 2.62 23.64
CA ASN A 37 2.71 2.39 22.73
C ASN A 37 1.90 3.67 22.47
N ILE A 38 1.79 4.58 23.46
CA ILE A 38 0.99 5.81 23.37
C ILE A 38 1.71 6.96 24.12
N PRO A 39 2.09 8.06 23.44
CA PRO A 39 2.27 8.13 21.99
C PRO A 39 3.28 7.07 21.53
N LYS A 40 3.16 6.61 20.28
CA LYS A 40 4.01 5.55 19.75
C LYS A 40 5.43 6.06 19.58
N GLU A 41 6.34 5.60 20.45
CA GLU A 41 7.75 5.97 20.44
C GLU A 41 8.58 4.69 20.40
N LYS A 42 9.60 4.64 19.52
CA LYS A 42 10.54 3.53 19.44
C LYS A 42 11.97 4.07 19.47
N VAL A 43 12.87 3.37 20.16
CA VAL A 43 14.31 3.63 20.12
C VAL A 43 14.81 3.49 18.68
N LEU A 44 14.30 2.50 17.94
CA LEU A 44 14.58 2.26 16.52
C LEU A 44 14.38 3.53 15.68
N THR A 45 13.27 4.25 15.87
CA THR A 45 12.97 5.46 15.09
C THR A 45 14.05 6.52 15.22
N THR A 46 14.62 6.66 16.42
CA THR A 46 15.73 7.60 16.65
C THR A 46 17.02 7.10 16.04
N LEU A 47 17.34 5.80 16.18
CA LEU A 47 18.53 5.21 15.57
C LEU A 47 18.53 5.35 14.05
N LEU A 48 17.41 5.05 13.38
CA LEU A 48 17.26 5.21 11.93
C LEU A 48 17.56 6.65 11.50
N HIS A 49 16.99 7.64 12.20
CA HIS A 49 17.27 9.05 11.95
C HIS A 49 18.76 9.43 12.14
N GLU A 50 19.40 8.89 13.19
CA GLU A 50 20.82 9.15 13.43
C GLU A 50 21.71 8.51 12.36
N PHE A 51 21.39 7.30 11.89
CA PHE A 51 22.07 6.67 10.76
C PHE A 51 21.94 7.51 9.49
N ASP A 52 20.73 7.95 9.14
CA ASP A 52 20.47 8.71 7.92
C ASP A 52 21.29 10.00 7.84
N THR A 53 21.65 10.58 8.98
CA THR A 53 22.31 11.90 9.06
C THR A 53 23.76 11.85 9.53
N CYS A 54 24.35 10.66 9.73
CA CYS A 54 25.73 10.51 10.18
C CYS A 54 26.74 10.43 9.04
N ASP A 55 27.97 10.86 9.33
CA ASP A 55 29.15 10.72 8.46
C ASP A 55 29.95 9.46 8.79
N GLU A 56 29.84 8.96 10.03
CA GLU A 56 30.52 7.77 10.55
C GLU A 56 29.77 7.27 11.80
N PHE A 57 29.74 5.96 12.05
CA PHE A 57 29.07 5.40 13.23
C PHE A 57 29.90 4.35 13.96
N PHE A 58 29.69 4.26 15.27
CA PHE A 58 30.32 3.28 16.16
C PHE A 58 29.27 2.65 17.06
N ILE A 59 29.26 1.32 17.14
CA ILE A 59 28.29 0.57 17.95
C ILE A 59 29.07 -0.37 18.87
N SER A 60 28.79 -0.30 20.16
CA SER A 60 29.33 -1.22 21.17
C SER A 60 28.16 -1.81 21.94
N VAL A 61 27.83 -3.07 21.67
CA VAL A 61 26.68 -3.77 22.26
C VAL A 61 27.09 -5.14 22.82
N ALA A 62 26.49 -5.53 23.94
CA ALA A 62 26.77 -6.81 24.57
C ALA A 62 26.34 -8.00 23.69
N PHE A 63 25.18 -7.88 23.04
CA PHE A 63 24.66 -8.94 22.17
C PHE A 63 23.95 -8.39 20.93
N VAL A 64 24.01 -9.19 19.86
CA VAL A 64 23.29 -8.96 18.60
C VAL A 64 22.50 -10.19 18.18
N THR A 65 21.26 -9.98 17.75
CA THR A 65 20.40 -11.01 17.17
C THR A 65 20.14 -10.74 15.69
N THR A 66 19.76 -11.78 14.96
CA THR A 66 19.45 -11.70 13.53
C THR A 66 18.26 -10.78 13.30
N SER A 67 17.25 -10.85 14.17
CA SER A 67 16.10 -9.94 14.24
C SER A 67 16.49 -8.48 14.48
N GLY A 68 17.51 -8.20 15.31
CA GLY A 68 18.01 -6.84 15.52
C GLY A 68 18.72 -6.24 14.31
N ILE A 69 19.39 -7.06 13.51
CA ILE A 69 19.98 -6.61 12.24
C ILE A 69 18.89 -6.43 11.19
N ALA A 70 17.91 -7.33 11.13
CA ALA A 70 16.86 -7.28 10.12
C ALA A 70 16.08 -5.96 10.14
N VAL A 71 15.85 -5.36 11.32
CA VAL A 71 15.22 -4.04 11.44
C VAL A 71 16.09 -2.87 10.95
N LEU A 72 17.40 -3.04 10.83
CA LEU A 72 18.36 -2.03 10.36
C LEU A 72 18.94 -2.36 8.98
N PHE A 73 18.63 -3.51 8.40
CA PHE A 73 19.36 -4.07 7.26
C PHE A 73 19.40 -3.11 6.06
N ASN A 74 18.26 -2.51 5.70
CA ASN A 74 18.19 -1.56 4.58
C ASN A 74 18.89 -0.24 4.87
N THR A 75 18.89 0.21 6.12
CA THR A 75 19.65 1.40 6.54
C THR A 75 21.14 1.13 6.41
N LEU A 76 21.63 -0.04 6.87
CA LEU A 76 23.03 -0.43 6.69
C LEU A 76 23.43 -0.54 5.21
N LEU A 77 22.53 -1.06 4.36
CA LEU A 77 22.72 -1.12 2.91
C LEU A 77 22.82 0.29 2.30
N SER A 78 21.95 1.22 2.70
CA SER A 78 21.99 2.63 2.28
C SER A 78 23.29 3.32 2.71
N LEU A 79 23.76 3.06 3.93
CA LEU A 79 25.03 3.61 4.43
C LEU A 79 26.23 3.10 3.64
N GLU A 80 26.23 1.81 3.26
CA GLU A 80 27.27 1.24 2.39
C GLU A 80 27.29 1.93 1.03
N LYS A 81 26.12 2.12 0.40
CA LYS A 81 26.00 2.85 -0.88
C LYS A 81 26.53 4.29 -0.77
N ARG A 82 26.29 4.96 0.36
CA ARG A 82 26.78 6.32 0.65
C ARG A 82 28.26 6.37 1.06
N GLY A 83 28.94 5.22 1.18
CA GLY A 83 30.33 5.14 1.62
C GLY A 83 30.56 5.52 3.09
N VAL A 84 29.51 5.53 3.92
CA VAL A 84 29.59 5.86 5.34
C VAL A 84 30.24 4.70 6.10
N LYS A 85 31.33 4.97 6.82
CA LYS A 85 32.09 3.93 7.53
C LYS A 85 31.50 3.63 8.90
N GLY A 86 31.53 2.35 9.29
CA GLY A 86 31.02 1.87 10.55
C GLY A 86 32.02 0.99 11.31
N LYS A 87 32.04 1.09 12.64
CA LYS A 87 32.75 0.13 13.51
C LYS A 87 31.75 -0.52 14.48
N ILE A 88 31.72 -1.85 14.51
CA ILE A 88 30.82 -2.58 15.40
C ILE A 88 31.64 -3.50 16.30
N LEU A 89 31.50 -3.28 17.60
CA LEU A 89 31.99 -4.15 18.66
C LEU A 89 30.83 -4.91 19.28
N VAL A 90 30.94 -6.23 19.27
CA VAL A 90 30.01 -7.13 19.98
C VAL A 90 30.76 -7.94 21.04
N SER A 91 30.04 -8.61 21.95
CA SER A 91 30.66 -9.46 22.96
C SER A 91 30.24 -10.93 22.81
N GLN A 92 31.13 -11.83 23.24
CA GLN A 92 30.82 -13.24 23.51
C GLN A 92 30.18 -13.44 24.90
N TYR A 93 29.90 -12.38 25.66
CA TYR A 93 29.23 -12.44 26.95
C TYR A 93 27.94 -13.30 26.89
N LEU A 94 27.87 -14.31 27.77
CA LEU A 94 26.79 -15.32 27.83
C LEU A 94 26.53 -16.12 26.54
N ASN A 95 27.40 -16.02 25.53
CA ASN A 95 27.23 -16.61 24.21
C ASN A 95 25.85 -16.28 23.58
N PHE A 96 25.29 -15.09 23.83
CA PHE A 96 23.97 -14.68 23.31
C PHE A 96 24.02 -14.09 21.90
N THR A 97 25.17 -13.57 21.48
CA THR A 97 25.37 -13.09 20.11
C THR A 97 25.13 -14.25 19.13
N GLN A 98 24.23 -14.06 18.17
CA GLN A 98 23.89 -15.11 17.21
C GLN A 98 24.95 -15.21 16.10
N PRO A 99 25.45 -16.41 15.77
CA PRO A 99 26.42 -16.55 14.68
C PRO A 99 25.88 -16.07 13.32
N GLU A 100 24.59 -16.28 13.05
CA GLU A 100 23.96 -15.81 11.81
C GLU A 100 23.91 -14.28 11.75
N ALA A 101 23.72 -13.61 12.89
CA ALA A 101 23.79 -12.16 12.98
C ALA A 101 25.20 -11.65 12.62
N LEU A 102 26.25 -12.32 13.09
CA LEU A 102 27.63 -12.00 12.72
C LEU A 102 27.88 -12.15 11.22
N LYS A 103 27.35 -13.21 10.58
CA LYS A 103 27.45 -13.39 9.12
C LYS A 103 26.77 -12.25 8.38
N LYS A 104 25.57 -11.83 8.81
CA LYS A 104 24.84 -10.72 8.19
C LYS A 104 25.57 -9.38 8.34
N LEU A 105 26.18 -9.09 9.48
CA LEU A 105 26.97 -7.86 9.64
C LEU A 105 28.24 -7.84 8.76
N ARG A 106 28.89 -8.99 8.59
CA ARG A 106 30.08 -9.10 7.72
C ARG A 106 29.79 -8.98 6.23
N PHE A 107 28.52 -9.07 5.83
CA PHE A 107 28.12 -8.81 4.46
C PHE A 107 28.51 -7.38 4.02
N PHE A 108 28.40 -6.40 4.93
CA PHE A 108 28.64 -5.00 4.66
C PHE A 108 30.15 -4.67 4.66
N LYS A 109 30.68 -4.20 3.54
CA LYS A 109 32.12 -3.90 3.36
C LYS A 109 32.56 -2.63 4.07
N ASN A 110 31.63 -1.72 4.33
CA ASN A 110 31.86 -0.46 5.05
C ASN A 110 31.91 -0.64 6.59
N ILE A 111 31.68 -1.86 7.10
CA ILE A 111 31.65 -2.17 8.54
C ILE A 111 32.89 -2.96 8.96
N GLU A 112 33.64 -2.42 9.92
CA GLU A 112 34.67 -3.18 10.64
C GLU A 112 34.04 -3.87 11.85
N LEU A 113 33.90 -5.21 11.79
CA LEU A 113 33.26 -6.01 12.82
C LEU A 113 34.29 -6.76 13.68
N LYS A 114 34.25 -6.50 14.99
CA LYS A 114 35.07 -7.19 16.00
C LYS A 114 34.22 -7.72 17.15
N ILE A 115 34.74 -8.74 17.84
CA ILE A 115 34.12 -9.36 19.00
C ILE A 115 35.07 -9.44 20.18
N SER A 116 34.60 -9.02 21.35
CA SER A 116 35.29 -9.17 22.63
C SER A 116 35.03 -10.55 23.22
N VAL A 117 36.10 -11.31 23.47
CA VAL A 117 36.06 -12.71 23.97
C VAL A 117 36.53 -12.84 25.42
N LYS A 118 37.37 -11.90 25.89
CA LYS A 118 38.05 -12.00 27.19
C LYS A 118 37.37 -11.21 28.31
N ASP A 119 36.64 -10.15 27.95
CA ASP A 119 36.09 -9.20 28.92
C ASP A 119 34.56 -9.33 29.01
N ASN A 120 34.02 -9.21 30.23
CA ASN A 120 32.58 -9.12 30.52
C ASN A 120 32.00 -7.78 30.02
N THR A 121 32.16 -7.53 28.73
CA THR A 121 31.82 -6.27 28.06
C THR A 121 30.31 -6.23 27.89
N HIS A 122 29.64 -5.46 28.76
CA HIS A 122 28.18 -5.33 28.75
C HIS A 122 27.73 -3.93 28.31
N SER A 123 28.57 -3.25 27.53
CA SER A 123 28.33 -1.93 26.95
C SER A 123 27.13 -1.95 26.00
N LYS A 124 26.45 -0.79 25.93
CA LYS A 124 25.30 -0.52 25.05
C LYS A 124 25.36 0.95 24.65
N GLY A 125 26.18 1.21 23.65
CA GLY A 125 26.49 2.54 23.15
C GLY A 125 26.35 2.59 21.64
N TYR A 126 25.66 3.63 21.16
CA TYR A 126 25.56 4.00 19.76
C TYR A 126 26.09 5.41 19.61
N ILE A 127 27.10 5.59 18.75
CA ILE A 127 27.84 6.83 18.59
C ILE A 127 27.77 7.21 17.11
N PHE A 128 27.27 8.41 16.84
CA PHE A 128 27.09 8.93 15.49
C PHE A 128 27.89 10.21 15.34
N LYS A 129 28.85 10.21 14.43
CA LYS A 129 29.63 11.39 14.07
C LYS A 129 28.88 12.18 13.00
N LYS A 130 28.80 13.49 13.19
CA LYS A 130 28.21 14.43 12.24
C LYS A 130 29.16 15.59 12.01
N LYS A 131 28.86 16.42 11.02
CA LYS A 131 29.60 17.66 10.73
C LYS A 131 29.56 18.62 11.93
N GLY A 132 30.61 18.60 12.75
CA GLY A 132 30.83 19.54 13.87
C GLY A 132 30.44 19.02 15.26
N TYR A 133 29.80 17.86 15.39
CA TYR A 133 29.37 17.30 16.66
C TYR A 133 29.14 15.77 16.59
N TYR A 134 28.90 15.15 17.75
CA TYR A 134 28.49 13.76 17.91
C TYR A 134 27.14 13.67 18.57
N ASN A 135 26.36 12.65 18.20
CA ASN A 135 25.23 12.17 18.97
C ASN A 135 25.59 10.83 19.61
N LEU A 136 25.35 10.74 20.91
CA LEU A 136 25.68 9.58 21.75
C LEU A 136 24.38 9.05 22.33
N ILE A 137 24.11 7.76 22.16
CA ILE A 137 22.98 7.07 22.77
C ILE A 137 23.55 5.97 23.65
N VAL A 138 23.33 6.07 24.95
CA VAL A 138 23.84 5.10 25.93
C VAL A 138 22.69 4.66 26.85
N GLY A 139 22.57 3.37 27.11
CA GLY A 139 21.47 2.87 27.94
C GLY A 139 21.40 1.36 28.06
N SER A 140 20.18 0.84 27.97
CA SER A 140 19.86 -0.58 28.15
C SER A 140 19.57 -1.33 26.85
N SER A 141 19.46 -0.63 25.71
CA SER A 141 19.15 -1.26 24.42
C SER A 141 20.34 -1.99 23.81
N ASN A 142 20.18 -3.28 23.51
CA ASN A 142 21.07 -4.03 22.64
C ASN A 142 20.56 -4.03 21.19
N LEU A 143 21.35 -4.60 20.28
CA LEU A 143 20.97 -4.76 18.88
C LEU A 143 20.05 -5.98 18.70
N THR A 144 18.86 -5.90 19.31
CA THR A 144 17.77 -6.88 19.20
C THR A 144 16.47 -6.18 18.84
N SER A 145 15.60 -6.84 18.07
CA SER A 145 14.34 -6.24 17.63
C SER A 145 13.49 -5.78 18.82
N GLY A 146 13.37 -6.61 19.85
CA GLY A 146 12.65 -6.32 21.09
C GLY A 146 13.19 -5.08 21.82
N ALA A 147 14.51 -4.98 22.03
CA ALA A 147 15.11 -3.82 22.70
C ALA A 147 14.91 -2.53 21.91
N LEU A 148 14.94 -2.59 20.58
CA LEU A 148 14.80 -1.40 19.75
C LEU A 148 13.34 -0.93 19.59
N THR A 149 12.35 -1.77 19.92
CA THR A 149 10.94 -1.49 19.54
C THR A 149 9.87 -1.77 20.59
N ILE A 150 10.01 -2.81 21.43
CA ILE A 150 8.92 -3.31 22.30
C ILE A 150 9.31 -3.24 23.78
N ASN A 151 10.50 -3.70 24.14
CA ASN A 151 10.93 -3.81 25.53
C ASN A 151 10.98 -2.43 26.17
N LYS A 152 10.69 -2.36 27.46
CA LYS A 152 10.87 -1.13 28.22
C LYS A 152 12.35 -0.85 28.41
N GLU A 153 12.90 -0.03 27.52
CA GLU A 153 14.29 0.41 27.53
C GLU A 153 14.42 1.86 27.97
N TRP A 154 15.50 2.18 28.66
CA TRP A 154 15.89 3.56 28.97
C TRP A 154 17.23 3.83 28.30
N ASN A 155 17.23 4.74 27.32
CA ASN A 155 18.46 5.23 26.73
C ASN A 155 18.49 6.75 26.82
N LEU A 156 19.67 7.28 27.11
CA LEU A 156 19.92 8.71 27.10
C LEU A 156 20.60 9.07 25.79
N LYS A 157 19.97 9.93 25.00
CA LYS A 157 20.58 10.60 23.86
C LYS A 157 21.16 11.94 24.32
N VAL A 158 22.43 12.16 24.04
CA VAL A 158 23.12 13.44 24.26
C VAL A 158 23.90 13.85 23.03
N SER A 159 23.95 15.15 22.76
CA SER A 159 24.81 15.72 21.74
C SER A 159 26.06 16.33 22.38
N GLY A 160 27.21 16.19 21.72
CA GLY A 160 28.50 16.71 22.20
C GLY A 160 29.35 17.25 21.06
N LEU A 161 30.02 18.39 21.26
CA LEU A 161 31.02 18.88 20.29
C LEU A 161 32.23 17.93 20.24
N HIS A 162 33.01 17.97 19.15
CA HIS A 162 34.23 17.16 19.02
C HIS A 162 35.22 17.36 20.18
N SER A 163 35.29 18.57 20.73
CA SER A 163 36.18 18.93 21.84
C SER A 163 35.55 18.74 23.23
N SER A 164 34.38 18.11 23.32
CA SER A 164 33.72 17.89 24.62
C SER A 164 34.31 16.68 25.35
N GLY A 165 34.52 16.81 26.66
CA GLY A 165 35.14 15.75 27.46
C GLY A 165 34.36 14.43 27.46
N ILE A 166 33.03 14.47 27.30
CA ILE A 166 32.21 13.24 27.21
C ILE A 166 32.48 12.46 25.92
N VAL A 167 32.66 13.16 24.79
CA VAL A 167 32.98 12.55 23.50
C VAL A 167 34.39 11.97 23.53
N GLU A 168 35.36 12.71 24.06
CA GLU A 168 36.74 12.24 24.20
C GLU A 168 36.81 10.94 25.04
N ASN A 169 36.15 10.93 26.20
CA ASN A 169 36.15 9.76 27.09
C ASN A 169 35.50 8.54 26.42
N ILE A 170 34.33 8.70 25.78
CA ILE A 170 33.61 7.58 25.14
C ILE A 170 34.38 7.02 23.95
N LEU A 171 34.96 7.88 23.10
CA LEU A 171 35.75 7.42 21.96
C LEU A 171 37.04 6.72 22.42
N LYS A 172 37.67 7.21 23.49
CA LYS A 172 38.86 6.57 24.06
C LYS A 172 38.53 5.17 24.59
N GLU A 173 37.43 5.03 25.34
CA GLU A 173 36.97 3.73 25.85
C GLU A 173 36.62 2.78 24.70
N PHE A 174 35.83 3.24 23.72
CA PHE A 174 35.46 2.45 22.55
C PHE A 174 36.68 1.95 21.78
N ASN A 175 37.63 2.83 21.47
CA ASN A 175 38.82 2.45 20.71
C ASN A 175 39.69 1.47 21.49
N ASN A 176 39.84 1.65 22.81
CA ASN A 176 40.56 0.69 23.65
C ASN A 176 39.94 -0.71 23.56
N ASP A 177 38.62 -0.83 23.71
CA ASP A 177 37.94 -2.12 23.65
C ASP A 177 37.99 -2.72 22.24
N PHE A 178 37.82 -1.87 21.22
CA PHE A 178 37.82 -2.28 19.82
C PHE A 178 39.20 -2.75 19.34
N ASP A 179 40.29 -2.12 19.80
CA ASP A 179 41.65 -2.50 19.44
C ASP A 179 42.08 -3.82 20.12
N ASN A 180 41.57 -4.09 21.33
CA ASN A 180 41.80 -5.35 22.05
C ASN A 180 40.90 -6.51 21.58
N ALA A 181 39.84 -6.23 20.82
CA ALA A 181 38.89 -7.21 20.32
C ALA A 181 39.41 -7.99 19.10
N ILE A 182 38.82 -9.17 18.87
CA ILE A 182 39.22 -10.07 17.78
C ILE A 182 38.36 -9.77 16.54
N PRO A 183 38.95 -9.67 15.33
CA PRO A 183 38.20 -9.59 14.08
C PRO A 183 37.28 -10.81 13.89
N VAL A 184 36.04 -10.57 13.49
CA VAL A 184 35.11 -11.66 13.19
C VAL A 184 35.42 -12.18 11.79
N THR A 185 35.95 -13.40 11.69
CA THR A 185 36.24 -14.09 10.41
C THR A 185 35.29 -15.28 10.19
N ASP A 186 35.32 -15.89 8.99
CA ASP A 186 34.45 -17.05 8.70
C ASP A 186 34.84 -18.24 9.58
N GLU A 187 36.13 -18.42 9.79
CA GLU A 187 36.68 -19.41 10.71
C GLU A 187 36.23 -19.16 12.16
N PHE A 188 36.25 -17.90 12.61
CA PHE A 188 35.74 -17.55 13.94
C PHE A 188 34.26 -17.93 14.08
N ILE A 189 33.42 -17.57 13.10
CA ILE A 189 31.98 -17.84 13.13
C ILE A 189 31.70 -19.35 13.17
N LEU A 190 32.42 -20.14 12.38
CA LEU A 190 32.29 -21.61 12.38
C LEU A 190 32.63 -22.20 13.76
N ASN A 191 33.72 -21.76 14.38
CA ASN A 191 34.11 -22.22 15.71
C ASN A 191 33.12 -21.76 16.80
N TYR A 192 32.66 -20.51 16.72
CA TYR A 192 31.71 -19.95 17.67
C TYR A 192 30.31 -20.58 17.56
N GLN A 193 29.86 -20.98 16.37
CA GLN A 193 28.60 -21.71 16.17
C GLN A 193 28.52 -22.97 17.05
N ILE A 194 29.64 -23.71 17.18
CA ILE A 194 29.70 -24.92 18.00
C ILE A 194 29.47 -24.59 19.48
N ILE A 195 30.04 -23.48 19.96
CA ILE A 195 29.86 -23.01 21.35
C ILE A 195 28.41 -22.58 21.56
N TYR A 196 27.87 -21.78 20.65
CA TYR A 196 26.50 -21.27 20.67
C TYR A 196 25.45 -22.40 20.71
N GLU A 197 25.58 -23.42 19.85
CA GLU A 197 24.65 -24.56 19.81
C GLU A 197 24.71 -25.40 21.10
N LYS A 198 25.90 -25.59 21.67
CA LYS A 198 26.06 -26.31 22.96
C LYS A 198 25.34 -25.58 24.08
N GLU A 199 25.50 -24.26 24.17
CA GLU A 199 24.82 -23.43 25.18
C GLU A 199 23.31 -23.48 25.00
N LYS A 200 22.82 -23.32 23.76
CA LYS A 200 21.40 -23.38 23.44
C LYS A 200 20.77 -24.72 23.81
N LEU A 201 21.46 -25.84 23.56
CA LEU A 201 21.02 -27.18 23.96
C LEU A 201 21.01 -27.36 25.48
N PHE A 202 21.98 -26.78 26.19
CA PHE A 202 22.05 -26.81 27.65
C PHE A 202 20.89 -26.04 28.30
N VAL A 203 20.60 -24.83 27.81
CA VAL A 203 19.46 -24.02 28.25
C VAL A 203 18.14 -24.75 27.95
N LYS A 204 18.01 -25.34 26.75
CA LYS A 204 16.79 -26.07 26.36
C LYS A 204 16.56 -27.32 27.23
N LYS A 205 17.61 -28.10 27.53
CA LYS A 205 17.54 -29.23 28.46
C LYS A 205 17.12 -28.80 29.86
N SER A 206 17.75 -27.75 30.38
CA SER A 206 17.41 -27.18 31.69
C SER A 206 15.95 -26.71 31.75
N ALA A 207 15.45 -26.04 30.70
CA ALA A 207 14.05 -25.63 30.61
C ALA A 207 13.07 -26.82 30.53
N THR A 208 13.42 -27.90 29.83
CA THR A 208 12.59 -29.12 29.77
C THR A 208 12.56 -29.91 31.07
N ASP A 209 13.62 -29.86 31.87
CA ASP A 209 13.67 -30.53 33.18
C ASP A 209 12.89 -29.74 34.26
N PHE A 210 12.79 -28.40 34.13
CA PHE A 210 11.91 -27.57 34.97
C PHE A 210 10.42 -27.65 34.57
N ASN A 211 10.10 -27.83 33.28
CA ASN A 211 8.72 -27.84 32.76
C ASN A 211 8.01 -29.21 32.79
N LYS A 212 8.57 -30.22 33.45
CA LYS A 212 7.99 -31.57 33.53
C LYS A 212 6.85 -31.74 34.56
N ILE A 213 6.36 -30.67 35.20
CA ILE A 213 5.45 -30.78 36.35
C ILE A 213 4.05 -30.16 36.17
N GLU A 214 3.73 -29.43 35.11
CA GLU A 214 2.34 -28.97 34.90
C GLU A 214 1.89 -29.13 33.44
N GLU A 215 0.86 -29.94 33.19
CA GLU A 215 0.06 -29.83 31.96
C GLU A 215 -0.54 -28.41 31.94
N GLN A 216 0.12 -27.47 31.26
CA GLN A 216 -0.41 -26.12 31.11
C GLN A 216 -1.75 -26.18 30.38
N GLU A 217 -2.81 -25.83 31.09
CA GLU A 217 -4.16 -25.71 30.55
C GLU A 217 -4.17 -24.64 29.44
N ILE A 218 -4.59 -25.01 28.22
CA ILE A 218 -4.71 -24.05 27.11
C ILE A 218 -5.82 -23.05 27.43
N ARG A 219 -5.49 -21.76 27.43
CA ARG A 219 -6.41 -20.66 27.76
C ARG A 219 -6.58 -19.68 26.61
N PRO A 220 -7.75 -19.03 26.47
CA PRO A 220 -7.96 -18.00 25.47
C PRO A 220 -7.09 -16.77 25.77
N ASN A 221 -6.52 -16.17 24.72
CA ASN A 221 -5.78 -14.91 24.83
C ASN A 221 -6.72 -13.70 25.00
N SER A 222 -6.17 -12.50 25.21
CA SER A 222 -6.95 -11.27 25.47
C SER A 222 -8.05 -11.03 24.43
N MET A 223 -7.66 -11.09 23.16
CA MET A 223 -8.52 -10.89 22.01
C MET A 223 -9.61 -11.98 21.87
N GLN A 224 -9.25 -13.25 22.09
CA GLN A 224 -10.23 -14.34 22.09
C GLN A 224 -11.25 -14.15 23.22
N LYS A 225 -10.84 -13.64 24.39
CA LYS A 225 -11.79 -13.29 25.46
C LYS A 225 -12.76 -12.19 25.02
N GLU A 226 -12.29 -11.16 24.33
CA GLU A 226 -13.14 -10.10 23.76
C GLU A 226 -14.17 -10.68 22.78
N ALA A 227 -13.73 -11.52 21.84
CA ALA A 227 -14.60 -12.21 20.89
C ALA A 227 -15.63 -13.12 21.59
N LEU A 228 -15.21 -13.90 22.59
CA LEU A 228 -16.09 -14.80 23.36
C LEU A 228 -17.13 -14.02 24.18
N ASN A 229 -16.76 -12.87 24.73
CA ASN A 229 -17.67 -11.98 25.44
C ASN A 229 -18.73 -11.42 24.48
N ASN A 230 -18.33 -10.97 23.28
CA ASN A 230 -19.27 -10.47 22.28
C ASN A 230 -20.22 -11.55 21.77
N LEU A 231 -19.74 -12.77 21.51
CA LEU A 231 -20.59 -13.92 21.15
C LEU A 231 -21.61 -14.23 22.25
N SER A 232 -21.17 -14.16 23.52
CA SER A 232 -22.06 -14.38 24.66
C SER A 232 -23.11 -13.28 24.79
N LYS A 233 -22.75 -12.02 24.54
CA LYS A 233 -23.67 -10.88 24.50
C LYS A 233 -24.72 -11.03 23.39
N LEU A 234 -24.31 -11.41 22.18
CA LEU A 234 -25.23 -11.66 21.06
C LEU A 234 -26.25 -12.74 21.41
N ARG A 235 -25.82 -13.82 22.07
CA ARG A 235 -26.73 -14.88 22.54
C ARG A 235 -27.69 -14.39 23.63
N GLN A 236 -27.25 -13.52 24.54
CA GLN A 236 -28.12 -12.88 25.54
C GLN A 236 -29.16 -11.96 24.89
N GLU A 237 -28.84 -11.36 23.74
CA GLU A 237 -29.74 -10.56 22.91
C GLU A 237 -30.65 -11.43 22.01
N ASN A 238 -30.72 -12.74 22.26
CA ASN A 238 -31.48 -13.74 21.49
C ASN A 238 -31.09 -13.84 20.00
N LYS A 239 -29.85 -13.46 19.65
CA LYS A 239 -29.30 -13.72 18.31
C LYS A 239 -28.85 -15.17 18.21
N ASN A 240 -29.19 -15.84 17.11
CA ASN A 240 -28.86 -17.24 16.83
C ASN A 240 -27.83 -17.41 15.70
N LYS A 241 -27.36 -16.33 15.08
CA LYS A 241 -26.30 -16.35 14.07
C LYS A 241 -25.26 -15.27 14.35
N ALA A 242 -24.00 -15.56 14.07
CA ALA A 242 -22.93 -14.57 14.13
C ALA A 242 -21.78 -14.87 13.16
N LEU A 243 -21.08 -13.83 12.73
CA LEU A 243 -19.87 -13.90 11.91
C LEU A 243 -18.67 -13.37 12.69
N ILE A 244 -17.56 -14.11 12.66
CA ILE A 244 -16.26 -13.66 13.15
C ILE A 244 -15.33 -13.44 11.96
N ILE A 245 -14.77 -12.24 11.88
CA ILE A 245 -13.74 -11.89 10.91
C ILE A 245 -12.39 -11.95 11.62
N SER A 246 -11.49 -12.81 11.18
CA SER A 246 -10.20 -12.99 11.85
C SER A 246 -9.10 -13.32 10.88
N ALA A 247 -8.04 -12.51 10.93
CA ALA A 247 -6.83 -12.67 10.14
C ALA A 247 -6.28 -14.10 10.19
N THR A 248 -5.57 -14.49 9.14
CA THR A 248 -4.89 -15.78 9.08
C THR A 248 -3.84 -15.87 10.19
N GLY A 249 -3.76 -17.02 10.86
CA GLY A 249 -2.77 -17.25 11.94
C GLY A 249 -3.21 -16.82 13.35
N THR A 250 -4.40 -16.25 13.54
CA THR A 250 -4.91 -15.80 14.87
C THR A 250 -5.55 -16.90 15.73
N GLY A 251 -5.56 -18.16 15.26
CA GLY A 251 -6.14 -19.28 15.99
C GLY A 251 -7.67 -19.37 15.95
N LYS A 252 -8.30 -19.11 14.78
CA LYS A 252 -9.76 -19.26 14.55
C LYS A 252 -10.34 -20.57 15.11
N THR A 253 -9.67 -21.69 14.88
CA THR A 253 -10.10 -23.01 15.36
C THR A 253 -10.14 -23.07 16.89
N TYR A 254 -9.13 -22.54 17.58
CA TYR A 254 -9.14 -22.46 19.05
C TYR A 254 -10.24 -21.54 19.57
N LEU A 255 -10.43 -20.37 18.96
CA LEU A 255 -11.52 -19.45 19.31
C LEU A 255 -12.88 -20.15 19.22
N SER A 256 -13.14 -20.87 18.14
CA SER A 256 -14.39 -21.63 17.98
C SER A 256 -14.54 -22.74 19.01
N ALA A 257 -13.46 -23.44 19.37
CA ALA A 257 -13.50 -24.49 20.39
C ALA A 257 -13.81 -23.93 21.78
N PHE A 258 -13.24 -22.77 22.13
CA PHE A 258 -13.56 -22.07 23.38
C PHE A 258 -15.02 -21.57 23.39
N ASP A 259 -15.54 -21.08 22.27
CA ASP A 259 -16.94 -20.64 22.21
C ASP A 259 -17.92 -21.81 22.36
N VAL A 260 -17.63 -22.94 21.70
CA VAL A 260 -18.38 -24.19 21.89
C VAL A 260 -18.29 -24.67 23.33
N LYS A 261 -17.15 -24.46 24.02
CA LYS A 261 -17.01 -24.84 25.43
C LYS A 261 -17.91 -23.98 26.32
N ASN A 262 -18.03 -22.69 26.02
CA ASN A 262 -18.93 -21.76 26.71
C ASN A 262 -20.41 -22.07 26.43
N PHE A 263 -20.76 -22.43 25.19
CA PHE A 263 -22.14 -22.79 24.82
C PHE A 263 -22.54 -24.20 25.29
N ASN A 264 -21.59 -25.13 25.34
CA ASN A 264 -21.74 -26.54 25.70
C ASN A 264 -22.87 -27.29 24.97
N PRO A 265 -22.83 -27.41 23.63
CA PRO A 265 -23.86 -28.11 22.86
C PRO A 265 -23.82 -29.63 23.09
N LYS A 266 -24.97 -30.30 22.92
CA LYS A 266 -25.02 -31.78 22.86
C LYS A 266 -24.50 -32.27 21.52
N LYS A 267 -24.94 -31.64 20.43
CA LYS A 267 -24.53 -31.96 19.05
C LYS A 267 -23.91 -30.74 18.35
N LEU A 268 -22.70 -30.90 17.80
CA LEU A 268 -21.98 -29.88 17.02
C LEU A 268 -21.75 -30.39 15.59
N LEU A 269 -21.91 -29.50 14.61
CA LEU A 269 -21.41 -29.71 13.25
C LEU A 269 -20.36 -28.65 12.91
N PHE A 270 -19.16 -29.09 12.57
CA PHE A 270 -18.07 -28.23 12.09
C PHE A 270 -17.87 -28.45 10.59
N ILE A 271 -18.12 -27.41 9.81
CA ILE A 271 -18.16 -27.44 8.35
C ILE A 271 -16.93 -26.73 7.78
N VAL A 272 -16.24 -27.40 6.86
CA VAL A 272 -15.04 -26.87 6.16
C VAL A 272 -15.08 -27.20 4.67
N HIS A 273 -14.17 -26.61 3.88
CA HIS A 273 -14.04 -26.90 2.46
C HIS A 273 -13.11 -28.08 2.12
N ARG A 274 -12.23 -28.52 3.05
CA ARG A 274 -11.24 -29.60 2.84
C ARG A 274 -11.17 -30.57 4.02
N LEU A 275 -10.94 -31.85 3.71
CA LEU A 275 -10.83 -32.92 4.72
C LEU A 275 -9.64 -32.73 5.68
N SER A 276 -8.50 -32.26 5.19
CA SER A 276 -7.31 -32.00 6.02
C SER A 276 -7.56 -30.92 7.08
N ILE A 277 -8.39 -29.92 6.78
CA ILE A 277 -8.82 -28.90 7.76
C ILE A 277 -9.78 -29.51 8.78
N ALA A 278 -10.73 -30.34 8.35
CA ALA A 278 -11.65 -31.05 9.26
C ALA A 278 -10.88 -31.88 10.29
N GLN A 279 -9.84 -32.58 9.86
CA GLN A 279 -8.96 -33.39 10.73
C GLN A 279 -8.21 -32.52 11.74
N LYS A 280 -7.60 -31.40 11.30
CA LYS A 280 -6.89 -30.48 12.21
C LYS A 280 -7.84 -29.83 13.23
N ALA A 281 -9.04 -29.46 12.80
CA ALA A 281 -10.07 -28.93 13.69
C ALA A 281 -10.48 -29.96 14.74
N LEU A 282 -10.70 -31.21 14.33
CA LEU A 282 -11.02 -32.31 15.23
C LEU A 282 -9.95 -32.52 16.30
N GLU A 283 -8.66 -32.53 15.94
CA GLU A 283 -7.56 -32.65 16.92
C GLU A 283 -7.49 -31.45 17.87
N THR A 284 -7.79 -30.24 17.39
CA THR A 284 -7.87 -29.04 18.24
C THR A 284 -8.99 -29.17 19.26
N PHE A 285 -10.18 -29.61 18.84
CA PHE A 285 -11.31 -29.82 19.73
C PHE A 285 -11.04 -30.93 20.75
N LYS A 286 -10.41 -32.04 20.34
CA LYS A 286 -9.94 -33.09 21.27
C LYS A 286 -9.01 -32.54 22.35
N THR A 287 -8.13 -31.59 22.00
CA THR A 287 -7.21 -30.99 22.97
C THR A 287 -7.96 -30.19 24.04
N ILE A 288 -9.04 -29.49 23.66
CA ILE A 288 -9.82 -28.62 24.55
C ILE A 288 -10.87 -29.39 25.39
N PHE A 289 -11.57 -30.35 24.77
CA PHE A 289 -12.67 -31.11 25.40
C PHE A 289 -12.23 -32.47 25.94
N LYS A 290 -11.03 -32.94 25.60
CA LYS A 290 -10.45 -34.23 26.00
C LYS A 290 -11.49 -35.37 25.79
N THR A 291 -11.77 -36.15 26.84
CA THR A 291 -12.71 -37.28 26.82
C THR A 291 -14.17 -36.91 27.13
N GLN A 292 -14.51 -35.63 27.26
CA GLN A 292 -15.86 -35.20 27.63
C GLN A 292 -16.89 -35.32 26.49
N LYS A 293 -16.43 -35.50 25.25
CA LYS A 293 -17.24 -35.57 24.03
C LYS A 293 -16.68 -36.66 23.10
N THR A 294 -17.54 -37.19 22.24
CA THR A 294 -17.18 -38.08 21.13
C THR A 294 -17.03 -37.29 19.83
N TYR A 295 -16.13 -37.71 18.94
CA TYR A 295 -15.78 -36.98 17.72
C TYR A 295 -15.88 -37.91 16.49
N GLY A 296 -16.41 -37.39 15.38
CA GLY A 296 -16.53 -38.14 14.13
C GLY A 296 -16.21 -37.29 12.91
N ILE A 297 -15.65 -37.92 11.86
CA ILE A 297 -15.47 -37.33 10.54
C ILE A 297 -16.55 -37.83 9.59
N TYR A 298 -17.20 -36.90 8.91
CA TYR A 298 -18.19 -37.16 7.87
C TYR A 298 -17.74 -36.56 6.53
N SER A 299 -16.93 -37.30 5.78
CA SER A 299 -16.40 -36.87 4.49
C SER A 299 -15.98 -38.04 3.62
N GLY A 300 -16.38 -38.03 2.34
CA GLY A 300 -16.04 -39.10 1.38
C GLY A 300 -16.47 -40.49 1.87
N ASN A 301 -15.49 -41.38 2.09
CA ASN A 301 -15.71 -42.77 2.52
C ASN A 301 -15.86 -42.92 4.04
N LYS A 302 -15.45 -41.93 4.85
CA LYS A 302 -15.64 -41.94 6.31
C LYS A 302 -16.97 -41.25 6.63
N ARG A 303 -17.87 -41.96 7.32
CA ARG A 303 -19.26 -41.52 7.56
C ARG A 303 -19.67 -41.79 9.01
N GLU A 304 -18.96 -41.17 9.94
CA GLU A 304 -19.19 -41.35 11.38
C GLU A 304 -20.35 -40.46 11.85
N LEU A 305 -21.57 -41.03 11.92
CA LEU A 305 -22.82 -40.33 12.27
C LEU A 305 -23.06 -40.23 13.78
N HIS A 306 -22.56 -41.21 14.54
CA HIS A 306 -22.82 -41.37 15.97
C HIS A 306 -21.69 -40.75 16.81
N ALA A 307 -21.55 -39.43 16.70
CA ALA A 307 -20.68 -38.62 17.55
C ALA A 307 -21.40 -37.35 18.02
N ASP A 308 -20.99 -36.84 19.18
CA ASP A 308 -21.43 -35.55 19.70
C ASP A 308 -20.97 -34.44 18.75
N PHE A 309 -19.69 -34.45 18.35
CA PHE A 309 -19.09 -33.44 17.48
C PHE A 309 -18.71 -34.06 16.13
N ILE A 310 -19.34 -33.58 15.06
CA ILE A 310 -19.13 -34.05 13.69
C ILE A 310 -18.35 -33.00 12.89
N PHE A 311 -17.28 -33.42 12.20
CA PHE A 311 -16.47 -32.59 11.32
C PHE A 311 -16.67 -33.05 9.87
N SER A 312 -17.11 -32.14 8.99
CA SER A 312 -17.54 -32.49 7.65
C SER A 312 -17.08 -31.51 6.58
N THR A 313 -17.00 -32.00 5.34
CA THR A 313 -16.78 -31.15 4.16
C THR A 313 -18.10 -30.77 3.53
N VAL A 314 -18.23 -29.50 3.10
CA VAL A 314 -19.45 -29.00 2.43
C VAL A 314 -19.82 -29.84 1.21
N GLN A 315 -18.83 -30.24 0.41
CA GLN A 315 -19.05 -31.02 -0.81
C GLN A 315 -19.68 -32.39 -0.53
N THR A 316 -19.38 -33.00 0.62
CA THR A 316 -19.99 -34.28 1.00
C THR A 316 -21.39 -34.05 1.55
N LEU A 317 -21.55 -33.09 2.47
CA LEU A 317 -22.78 -32.91 3.23
C LEU A 317 -23.91 -32.27 2.42
N SER A 318 -23.59 -31.37 1.47
CA SER A 318 -24.58 -30.64 0.67
C SER A 318 -25.32 -31.49 -0.38
N ARG A 319 -24.90 -32.74 -0.60
CA ARG A 319 -25.59 -33.67 -1.50
C ARG A 319 -26.88 -34.16 -0.83
N GLU A 320 -27.97 -34.19 -1.57
CA GLU A 320 -29.32 -34.44 -1.04
C GLU A 320 -29.45 -35.75 -0.25
N ASN A 321 -28.85 -36.84 -0.74
CA ASN A 321 -28.83 -38.15 -0.07
C ASN A 321 -28.08 -38.15 1.28
N HIS A 322 -27.13 -37.22 1.46
CA HIS A 322 -26.39 -37.04 2.71
C HIS A 322 -27.09 -36.04 3.61
N LEU A 323 -27.58 -34.93 3.06
CA LEU A 323 -28.29 -33.89 3.80
C LEU A 323 -29.56 -34.42 4.48
N SER A 324 -30.36 -35.17 3.73
CA SER A 324 -31.59 -35.81 4.22
C SER A 324 -31.35 -36.92 5.25
N SER A 325 -30.10 -37.38 5.45
CA SER A 325 -29.76 -38.37 6.48
C SER A 325 -29.70 -37.78 7.89
N PHE A 326 -29.77 -36.45 8.02
CA PHE A 326 -29.81 -35.72 9.28
C PHE A 326 -31.15 -35.01 9.45
N GLU A 327 -31.71 -35.02 10.67
CA GLU A 327 -32.85 -34.16 11.00
C GLU A 327 -32.43 -32.68 10.99
N ARG A 328 -33.38 -31.78 10.72
CA ARG A 328 -33.09 -30.35 10.55
C ARG A 328 -32.56 -29.69 11.83
N ASP A 329 -33.04 -30.11 13.00
CA ASP A 329 -32.70 -29.58 14.33
C ASP A 329 -31.70 -30.45 15.10
N VAL A 330 -31.08 -31.44 14.45
CA VAL A 330 -30.17 -32.39 15.11
C VAL A 330 -28.93 -31.74 15.73
N PHE A 331 -28.50 -30.59 15.21
CA PHE A 331 -27.31 -29.87 15.66
C PHE A 331 -27.70 -28.67 16.52
N ASP A 332 -27.25 -28.63 17.78
CA ASP A 332 -27.42 -27.46 18.63
C ASP A 332 -26.56 -26.29 18.13
N TYR A 333 -25.38 -26.59 17.59
CA TYR A 333 -24.40 -25.60 17.17
C TYR A 333 -23.82 -26.01 15.81
N ILE A 334 -23.77 -25.05 14.87
CA ILE A 334 -23.09 -25.22 13.59
C ILE A 334 -21.97 -24.18 13.46
N ILE A 335 -20.79 -24.62 13.07
CA ILE A 335 -19.65 -23.75 12.72
C ILE A 335 -19.36 -23.92 11.23
N ILE A 336 -19.22 -22.80 10.52
CA ILE A 336 -18.78 -22.76 9.12
C ILE A 336 -17.44 -22.02 9.06
N ASP A 337 -16.36 -22.76 8.82
CA ASP A 337 -15.04 -22.16 8.60
C ASP A 337 -14.88 -21.73 7.13
N GLU A 338 -14.08 -20.70 6.89
CA GLU A 338 -13.96 -20.01 5.60
C GLU A 338 -15.33 -19.63 5.00
N SER A 339 -16.17 -19.03 5.84
CA SER A 339 -17.52 -18.55 5.51
C SER A 339 -17.59 -17.54 4.37
N HIS A 340 -16.44 -17.04 3.87
CA HIS A 340 -16.43 -16.28 2.62
C HIS A 340 -16.93 -17.09 1.42
N ARG A 341 -16.90 -18.42 1.52
CA ARG A 341 -17.44 -19.35 0.52
C ARG A 341 -18.96 -19.55 0.64
N SER A 342 -19.60 -19.05 1.70
CA SER A 342 -21.01 -19.35 2.02
C SER A 342 -22.05 -18.86 1.00
N GLY A 343 -21.67 -17.95 0.09
CA GLY A 343 -22.52 -17.55 -1.04
C GLY A 343 -22.65 -18.61 -2.15
N ALA A 344 -21.89 -19.71 -2.10
CA ALA A 344 -22.07 -20.81 -3.05
C ALA A 344 -23.32 -21.63 -2.73
N GLU A 345 -24.02 -22.12 -3.75
CA GLU A 345 -25.27 -22.88 -3.63
C GLU A 345 -25.18 -24.06 -2.63
N SER A 346 -24.02 -24.71 -2.57
CA SER A 346 -23.77 -25.82 -1.65
C SER A 346 -23.78 -25.42 -0.17
N TYR A 347 -23.34 -24.21 0.17
CA TYR A 347 -23.39 -23.70 1.54
C TYR A 347 -24.80 -23.18 1.87
N LEU A 348 -25.43 -22.45 0.96
CA LEU A 348 -26.81 -21.95 1.12
C LEU A 348 -27.77 -23.10 1.42
N LYS A 349 -27.69 -24.21 0.67
CA LYS A 349 -28.47 -25.43 0.93
C LYS A 349 -28.33 -25.96 2.36
N LEU A 350 -27.12 -25.93 2.92
CA LEU A 350 -26.88 -26.39 4.30
C LEU A 350 -27.48 -25.42 5.32
N MET A 351 -27.32 -24.11 5.10
CA MET A 351 -27.83 -23.07 6.00
C MET A 351 -29.36 -22.96 5.97
N GLU A 352 -29.99 -23.26 4.84
CA GLU A 352 -31.45 -23.31 4.70
C GLU A 352 -32.06 -24.59 5.27
N TYR A 353 -31.34 -25.72 5.21
CA TYR A 353 -31.84 -27.00 5.69
C TYR A 353 -31.80 -27.12 7.22
N PHE A 354 -30.65 -26.80 7.84
CA PHE A 354 -30.45 -26.97 9.28
C PHE A 354 -30.98 -25.78 10.09
N THR A 355 -31.57 -26.07 11.25
CA THR A 355 -32.12 -25.08 12.19
C THR A 355 -31.44 -25.19 13.56
N PRO A 356 -30.15 -24.83 13.69
CA PRO A 356 -29.44 -24.94 14.96
C PRO A 356 -29.86 -23.85 15.96
N LYS A 357 -29.54 -24.07 17.24
CA LYS A 357 -29.70 -23.03 18.27
C LYS A 357 -28.71 -21.88 18.07
N PHE A 358 -27.52 -22.18 17.54
CA PHE A 358 -26.56 -21.16 17.16
C PHE A 358 -25.75 -21.55 15.91
N LEU A 359 -25.56 -20.61 15.01
CA LEU A 359 -24.76 -20.76 13.80
C LEU A 359 -23.63 -19.72 13.79
N LEU A 360 -22.38 -20.20 13.74
CA LEU A 360 -21.19 -19.35 13.73
C LEU A 360 -20.47 -19.46 12.38
N GLY A 361 -20.28 -18.32 11.73
CA GLY A 361 -19.39 -18.19 10.59
C GLY A 361 -18.03 -17.67 11.02
N MET A 362 -16.97 -18.18 10.40
CA MET A 362 -15.62 -17.64 10.56
C MET A 362 -14.98 -17.42 9.19
N THR A 363 -14.36 -16.26 8.99
CA THR A 363 -13.63 -15.96 7.75
C THR A 363 -12.48 -15.01 8.04
N ALA A 364 -11.45 -15.00 7.19
CA ALA A 364 -10.47 -13.92 7.20
C ALA A 364 -10.94 -12.72 6.36
N THR A 365 -11.79 -12.96 5.36
CA THR A 365 -12.04 -12.04 4.25
C THR A 365 -13.53 -12.09 3.92
N PRO A 366 -14.39 -11.36 4.64
CA PRO A 366 -15.82 -11.32 4.33
C PRO A 366 -16.10 -10.60 2.99
N GLU A 367 -15.16 -9.79 2.50
CA GLU A 367 -15.30 -9.07 1.24
C GLU A 367 -15.14 -10.03 0.05
N ARG A 368 -16.19 -10.19 -0.76
CA ARG A 368 -16.12 -10.95 -2.03
C ARG A 368 -16.05 -10.04 -3.24
N THR A 369 -15.35 -10.50 -4.27
CA THR A 369 -15.27 -9.81 -5.57
C THR A 369 -16.52 -9.98 -6.41
N ASP A 370 -17.33 -11.02 -6.17
CA ASP A 370 -18.54 -11.34 -6.92
C ASP A 370 -19.82 -10.66 -6.40
N GLY A 371 -19.71 -9.83 -5.35
CA GLY A 371 -20.81 -9.00 -4.86
C GLY A 371 -21.85 -9.72 -3.98
N ASN A 372 -21.61 -10.97 -3.58
CA ASN A 372 -22.52 -11.71 -2.70
C ASN A 372 -22.46 -11.21 -1.24
N ASP A 373 -23.63 -10.89 -0.67
CA ASP A 373 -23.77 -10.46 0.74
C ASP A 373 -23.68 -11.67 1.69
N ILE A 374 -22.48 -11.92 2.23
CA ILE A 374 -22.29 -12.93 3.28
C ILE A 374 -22.86 -12.45 4.62
N PHE A 375 -22.87 -11.14 4.87
CA PHE A 375 -23.28 -10.59 6.15
C PHE A 375 -24.76 -10.87 6.43
N SER A 376 -25.61 -10.79 5.40
CA SER A 376 -27.04 -11.16 5.50
C SER A 376 -27.26 -12.61 5.93
N LEU A 377 -26.39 -13.54 5.53
CA LEU A 377 -26.49 -14.95 5.91
C LEU A 377 -26.36 -15.16 7.43
N PHE A 378 -25.70 -14.23 8.12
CA PHE A 378 -25.51 -14.21 9.57
C PHE A 378 -26.32 -13.08 10.24
N ASP A 379 -27.39 -12.62 9.59
CA ASP A 379 -28.29 -11.56 10.04
C ASP A 379 -27.55 -10.25 10.44
N HIS A 380 -26.45 -9.96 9.73
CA HIS A 380 -25.55 -8.82 9.96
C HIS A 380 -24.89 -8.77 11.36
N ASN A 381 -24.92 -9.88 12.11
CA ASN A 381 -24.32 -9.95 13.44
C ASN A 381 -22.82 -10.25 13.35
N ILE A 382 -21.99 -9.22 13.30
CA ILE A 382 -20.53 -9.36 13.37
C ILE A 382 -20.14 -9.41 14.85
N ALA A 383 -19.73 -10.59 15.33
CA ALA A 383 -19.33 -10.75 16.72
C ALA A 383 -17.99 -10.10 17.02
N TYR A 384 -17.05 -10.19 16.07
CA TYR A 384 -15.71 -9.68 16.26
C TYR A 384 -14.92 -9.57 14.95
N GLU A 385 -14.03 -8.58 14.85
CA GLU A 385 -13.14 -8.36 13.70
C GLU A 385 -11.68 -8.12 14.12
N ILE A 386 -10.76 -8.88 13.51
CA ILE A 386 -9.32 -8.71 13.69
C ILE A 386 -8.63 -8.80 12.35
N ARG A 387 -7.95 -7.71 11.96
CA ARG A 387 -7.10 -7.65 10.77
C ARG A 387 -5.62 -7.75 11.14
N LEU A 388 -4.76 -7.74 10.13
CA LEU A 388 -3.31 -7.93 10.25
C LEU A 388 -2.66 -7.04 11.33
N ASN A 389 -2.89 -5.72 11.30
CA ASN A 389 -2.26 -4.78 12.24
C ASN A 389 -2.62 -5.07 13.70
N ARG A 390 -3.92 -5.21 14.01
CA ARG A 390 -4.36 -5.53 15.38
C ARG A 390 -3.83 -6.90 15.83
N ALA A 391 -3.75 -7.88 14.93
CA ALA A 391 -3.16 -9.18 15.25
C ALA A 391 -1.64 -9.11 15.52
N MET A 392 -0.93 -8.16 14.89
CA MET A 392 0.47 -7.87 15.20
C MET A 392 0.63 -7.12 16.53
N GLU A 393 -0.22 -6.13 16.83
CA GLU A 393 -0.21 -5.37 18.09
C GLU A 393 -0.37 -6.29 19.30
N GLU A 394 -1.26 -7.28 19.19
CA GLU A 394 -1.50 -8.29 20.22
C GLU A 394 -0.40 -9.38 20.27
N GLY A 395 0.64 -9.28 19.43
CA GLY A 395 1.75 -10.23 19.38
C GLY A 395 1.31 -11.66 19.05
N MET A 396 0.24 -11.83 18.27
CA MET A 396 -0.29 -13.16 17.93
C MET A 396 0.39 -13.77 16.70
N LEU A 397 0.89 -12.90 15.83
CA LEU A 397 1.58 -13.28 14.61
C LEU A 397 3.09 -13.26 14.82
N SER A 398 3.81 -13.99 13.97
CA SER A 398 5.24 -13.84 13.80
C SER A 398 5.54 -12.43 13.29
N GLU A 399 6.62 -11.84 13.80
CA GLU A 399 7.18 -10.61 13.25
C GLU A 399 7.56 -10.84 11.78
N PHE A 400 7.53 -9.81 10.95
CA PHE A 400 7.95 -9.91 9.55
C PHE A 400 8.76 -8.71 9.08
N HIS A 401 9.65 -8.94 8.12
CA HIS A 401 10.41 -7.91 7.43
C HIS A 401 10.10 -8.00 5.94
N TYR A 402 9.38 -7.00 5.45
CA TYR A 402 8.94 -6.89 4.06
C TYR A 402 9.89 -6.01 3.26
N TYR A 403 10.31 -6.53 2.11
CA TYR A 403 11.24 -5.90 1.18
C TYR A 403 10.59 -5.86 -0.20
N GLY A 404 10.08 -4.69 -0.59
CA GLY A 404 9.64 -4.42 -1.96
C GLY A 404 10.85 -4.05 -2.82
N ILE A 405 11.15 -4.89 -3.80
CA ILE A 405 12.33 -4.80 -4.65
C ILE A 405 11.87 -4.72 -6.10
N THR A 406 12.54 -3.88 -6.87
CA THR A 406 12.30 -3.76 -8.29
C THR A 406 12.56 -5.11 -8.97
N ASP A 407 11.60 -5.62 -9.75
CA ASP A 407 11.83 -6.79 -10.62
C ASP A 407 12.81 -6.43 -11.77
N LEU A 408 12.99 -7.25 -12.79
CA LEU A 408 13.84 -6.91 -13.94
C LEU A 408 13.35 -5.67 -14.72
N ILE A 409 14.31 -4.97 -15.31
CA ILE A 409 14.15 -3.89 -16.29
C ILE A 409 14.84 -4.42 -17.56
N VAL A 410 14.21 -4.33 -18.73
CA VAL A 410 14.76 -4.83 -20.00
C VAL A 410 14.67 -3.68 -21.02
N ASP A 411 15.77 -3.33 -21.70
CA ASP A 411 15.80 -2.30 -22.77
C ASP A 411 15.21 -0.92 -22.41
N ASP A 412 15.46 -0.42 -21.19
CA ASP A 412 14.87 0.84 -20.65
C ASP A 412 13.33 0.91 -20.73
N GLU A 413 12.66 -0.22 -20.99
CA GLU A 413 11.21 -0.38 -20.88
C GLU A 413 10.94 -1.50 -19.86
N THR A 414 10.43 -1.10 -18.70
CA THR A 414 9.93 -2.07 -17.73
C THR A 414 8.86 -2.94 -18.39
N LEU A 415 8.81 -4.24 -18.07
CA LEU A 415 7.79 -5.19 -18.59
C LEU A 415 6.36 -4.66 -18.36
N GLU A 416 5.85 -3.88 -19.31
CA GLU A 416 4.44 -3.57 -19.45
C GLU A 416 3.77 -4.80 -20.08
N ASP A 417 2.66 -5.22 -19.49
CA ASP A 417 1.90 -6.43 -19.83
C ASP A 417 2.57 -7.79 -19.51
N THR A 418 2.18 -8.32 -18.34
CA THR A 418 2.53 -9.61 -17.74
C THR A 418 2.05 -10.85 -18.51
N ARG A 419 2.39 -11.01 -19.79
CA ARG A 419 2.01 -12.24 -20.52
C ARG A 419 3.10 -12.90 -21.36
N ASP A 420 4.24 -12.27 -21.59
CA ASP A 420 5.31 -12.96 -22.32
C ASP A 420 6.16 -13.81 -21.36
N PHE A 421 5.98 -15.12 -21.47
CA PHE A 421 6.70 -16.12 -20.67
C PHE A 421 8.23 -16.02 -20.84
N ARG A 422 8.72 -15.49 -21.97
CA ARG A 422 10.16 -15.36 -22.26
C ARG A 422 10.89 -14.53 -21.20
N PHE A 423 10.30 -13.43 -20.74
CA PHE A 423 10.93 -12.54 -19.77
C PHE A 423 10.75 -12.99 -18.32
N LEU A 424 9.63 -13.66 -18.01
CA LEU A 424 9.37 -14.19 -16.66
C LEU A 424 10.32 -15.33 -16.26
N ALA A 425 11.00 -15.92 -17.23
CA ALA A 425 11.83 -17.12 -17.11
C ALA A 425 13.30 -16.89 -17.50
N SER A 426 13.75 -15.65 -17.72
CA SER A 426 15.14 -15.39 -18.12
C SER A 426 16.13 -15.81 -17.03
N ASP A 427 17.31 -16.28 -17.42
CA ASP A 427 18.35 -16.70 -16.47
C ASP A 427 18.78 -15.51 -15.58
N GLU A 428 18.81 -14.30 -16.13
CA GLU A 428 19.06 -13.06 -15.40
C GLU A 428 18.03 -12.81 -14.29
N ARG A 429 16.74 -13.03 -14.56
CA ARG A 429 15.67 -12.88 -13.54
C ARG A 429 15.88 -13.87 -12.42
N VAL A 430 16.14 -15.12 -12.78
CA VAL A 430 16.37 -16.22 -11.83
C VAL A 430 17.57 -15.89 -10.94
N ASP A 431 18.67 -15.43 -11.52
CA ASP A 431 19.88 -15.06 -10.78
C ASP A 431 19.64 -13.86 -9.85
N LYS A 432 18.90 -12.84 -10.33
CA LYS A 432 18.46 -11.72 -9.48
C LYS A 432 17.60 -12.18 -8.32
N ILE A 433 16.61 -13.06 -8.56
CA ILE A 433 15.73 -13.58 -7.50
C ILE A 433 16.56 -14.33 -6.45
N ILE A 434 17.44 -15.23 -6.89
CA ILE A 434 18.29 -16.03 -6.00
C ILE A 434 19.25 -15.15 -5.19
N LYS A 435 19.90 -14.17 -5.84
CA LYS A 435 20.80 -13.21 -5.20
C LYS A 435 20.09 -12.44 -4.11
N THR A 436 18.91 -11.89 -4.41
CA THR A 436 18.08 -11.12 -3.47
C THR A 436 17.56 -12.00 -2.33
N ALA A 437 17.12 -13.23 -2.62
CA ALA A 437 16.67 -14.18 -1.60
C ALA A 437 17.79 -14.56 -0.61
N LYS A 438 19.03 -14.69 -1.10
CA LYS A 438 20.22 -14.95 -0.27
C LYS A 438 20.65 -13.72 0.52
N LEU A 439 20.54 -12.52 -0.06
CA LEU A 439 20.89 -11.24 0.57
C LEU A 439 20.09 -11.01 1.86
N TYR A 440 18.76 -11.06 1.78
CA TYR A 440 17.90 -10.85 2.94
C TYR A 440 17.85 -12.10 3.84
N GLY A 441 17.94 -13.28 3.23
CA GLY A 441 18.01 -14.57 3.91
C GLY A 441 16.80 -14.86 4.80
N SER A 442 16.98 -15.76 5.76
CA SER A 442 15.97 -16.14 6.74
C SER A 442 16.39 -15.72 8.16
N ASP A 443 15.57 -16.07 9.14
CA ASP A 443 15.74 -15.76 10.56
C ASP A 443 16.87 -16.54 11.24
N ASN A 444 17.17 -17.75 10.75
CA ASN A 444 18.15 -18.66 11.35
C ASN A 444 19.13 -19.27 10.34
N GLY A 445 19.14 -18.77 9.09
CA GLY A 445 20.00 -19.26 8.01
C GLY A 445 19.51 -20.55 7.35
N ILE A 446 18.43 -21.17 7.83
CA ILE A 446 17.78 -22.33 7.20
C ILE A 446 16.51 -21.88 6.51
N THR A 447 16.55 -21.74 5.19
CA THR A 447 15.39 -21.31 4.40
C THR A 447 14.33 -22.40 4.30
N ARG A 448 13.08 -22.00 4.58
CA ARG A 448 11.85 -22.77 4.39
C ARG A 448 10.87 -21.84 3.68
N GLY A 449 11.01 -21.76 2.37
CA GLY A 449 10.39 -20.72 1.57
C GLY A 449 9.15 -21.16 0.79
N LEU A 450 8.22 -20.23 0.60
CA LEU A 450 7.17 -20.32 -0.42
C LEU A 450 7.39 -19.25 -1.48
N ILE A 451 7.20 -19.62 -2.75
CA ILE A 451 7.33 -18.71 -3.87
C ILE A 451 6.00 -18.67 -4.63
N PHE A 452 5.39 -17.49 -4.69
CA PHE A 452 4.13 -17.26 -5.39
C PHE A 452 4.39 -16.71 -6.79
N CYS A 453 4.03 -17.49 -7.81
CA CYS A 453 4.18 -17.17 -9.23
C CYS A 453 2.85 -16.72 -9.84
N SER A 454 2.90 -16.12 -11.02
CA SER A 454 1.73 -15.65 -11.77
C SER A 454 1.00 -16.82 -12.45
N THR A 455 1.74 -17.81 -12.96
CA THR A 455 1.15 -18.96 -13.67
C THR A 455 1.76 -20.31 -13.27
N ASN A 456 1.01 -21.40 -13.49
CA ASN A 456 1.51 -22.76 -13.21
C ASN A 456 2.72 -23.10 -14.08
N LYS A 457 2.77 -22.60 -15.33
CA LYS A 457 3.91 -22.80 -16.24
C LYS A 457 5.17 -22.14 -15.68
N GLU A 458 5.06 -20.88 -15.25
CA GLU A 458 6.15 -20.13 -14.63
C GLU A 458 6.66 -20.84 -13.36
N SER A 459 5.74 -21.29 -12.51
CA SER A 459 6.07 -22.02 -11.28
C SER A 459 6.91 -23.28 -11.53
N HIS A 460 6.57 -24.09 -12.53
CA HIS A 460 7.33 -25.29 -12.87
C HIS A 460 8.71 -24.94 -13.44
N TYR A 461 8.76 -23.97 -14.34
CA TYR A 461 10.00 -23.56 -14.99
C TYR A 461 11.01 -22.98 -13.99
N LEU A 462 10.57 -22.03 -13.14
CA LEU A 462 11.43 -21.44 -12.12
C LEU A 462 11.94 -22.50 -11.13
N SER A 463 11.11 -23.49 -10.78
CA SER A 463 11.55 -24.61 -9.94
C SER A 463 12.69 -25.40 -10.59
N ILE A 464 12.61 -25.68 -11.90
CA ILE A 464 13.70 -26.35 -12.64
C ILE A 464 14.98 -25.51 -12.60
N LYS A 465 14.90 -24.23 -12.96
CA LYS A 465 16.04 -23.31 -12.97
C LYS A 465 16.70 -23.10 -11.60
N PHE A 466 15.92 -23.13 -10.51
CA PHE A 466 16.45 -23.11 -9.15
C PHE A 466 17.20 -24.41 -8.80
N ASN A 467 16.68 -25.56 -9.22
CA ASN A 467 17.36 -26.85 -9.02
C ASN A 467 18.68 -26.92 -9.80
N GLU A 468 18.75 -26.36 -11.01
CA GLU A 468 20.00 -26.25 -11.79
C GLU A 468 21.07 -25.42 -11.07
N ARG A 469 20.65 -24.46 -10.24
CA ARG A 469 21.52 -23.60 -9.41
C ARG A 469 21.75 -24.15 -8.00
N GLY A 470 21.36 -25.40 -7.74
CA GLY A 470 21.67 -26.13 -6.50
C GLY A 470 20.64 -25.97 -5.37
N TYR A 471 19.50 -25.33 -5.59
CA TYR A 471 18.41 -25.25 -4.60
C TYR A 471 17.49 -26.46 -4.69
N LYS A 472 17.02 -26.99 -3.56
CA LYS A 472 16.09 -28.12 -3.55
C LYS A 472 14.66 -27.61 -3.60
N THR A 473 14.03 -27.66 -4.76
CA THR A 473 12.70 -27.06 -4.95
C THR A 473 11.70 -27.98 -5.66
N ILE A 474 10.42 -27.72 -5.47
CA ILE A 474 9.31 -28.38 -6.18
C ILE A 474 8.23 -27.36 -6.52
N ALA A 475 7.59 -27.51 -7.68
CA ALA A 475 6.38 -26.78 -8.05
C ALA A 475 5.13 -27.59 -7.71
N LEU A 476 4.12 -26.93 -7.15
CA LEU A 476 2.82 -27.55 -6.88
C LEU A 476 1.71 -26.74 -7.56
N SER A 477 0.86 -27.45 -8.32
CA SER A 477 -0.38 -26.97 -8.95
C SER A 477 -1.66 -27.67 -8.39
N GLY A 478 -2.83 -27.17 -8.80
CA GLY A 478 -4.13 -27.75 -8.45
C GLY A 478 -4.26 -29.25 -8.79
N GLU A 479 -3.46 -29.73 -9.73
CA GLU A 479 -3.44 -31.10 -10.27
C GLU A 479 -2.72 -32.10 -9.35
N ASN A 480 -1.82 -31.63 -8.48
CA ASN A 480 -1.10 -32.52 -7.56
C ASN A 480 -2.03 -33.12 -6.50
N SER A 481 -1.82 -34.40 -6.20
CA SER A 481 -2.55 -35.13 -5.18
C SER A 481 -2.26 -34.62 -3.76
N GLU A 482 -3.19 -34.87 -2.82
CA GLU A 482 -3.00 -34.49 -1.41
C GLU A 482 -1.76 -35.18 -0.79
N ILE A 483 -1.43 -36.39 -1.25
CA ILE A 483 -0.27 -37.16 -0.79
C ILE A 483 1.04 -36.46 -1.21
N GLU A 484 1.13 -36.03 -2.48
CA GLU A 484 2.30 -35.29 -2.98
C GLU A 484 2.49 -33.97 -2.23
N ARG A 485 1.39 -33.24 -2.00
CA ARG A 485 1.41 -31.99 -1.22
C ARG A 485 1.91 -32.23 0.21
N GLN A 486 1.37 -33.23 0.92
CA GLN A 486 1.82 -33.56 2.27
C GLN A 486 3.29 -33.98 2.33
N ASN A 487 3.77 -34.72 1.32
CA ASN A 487 5.17 -35.11 1.24
C ASN A 487 6.09 -33.91 1.00
N ALA A 488 5.71 -32.97 0.13
CA ALA A 488 6.47 -31.74 -0.09
C ALA A 488 6.56 -30.89 1.19
N ILE A 489 5.44 -30.75 1.93
CA ILE A 489 5.41 -30.03 3.21
C ILE A 489 6.36 -30.68 4.22
N LYS A 490 6.31 -32.02 4.39
CA LYS A 490 7.21 -32.74 5.29
C LYS A 490 8.67 -32.54 4.94
N LYS A 491 9.00 -32.51 3.64
CA LYS A 491 10.37 -32.22 3.18
C LYS A 491 10.77 -30.78 3.50
N LEU A 492 9.90 -29.80 3.30
CA LEU A 492 10.17 -28.40 3.63
C LEU A 492 10.39 -28.18 5.15
N GLU A 493 9.67 -28.93 6.00
CA GLU A 493 9.81 -28.83 7.46
C GLU A 493 10.98 -29.62 8.06
N SER A 494 11.64 -30.46 7.24
CA SER A 494 12.74 -31.33 7.65
C SER A 494 14.01 -30.54 8.00
N LEU A 495 14.78 -31.06 8.96
CA LEU A 495 16.11 -30.56 9.30
C LEU A 495 17.23 -31.37 8.64
N ASP A 496 16.90 -32.50 8.01
CA ASP A 496 17.88 -33.33 7.29
C ASP A 496 18.25 -32.65 5.96
N ASN A 497 19.49 -32.13 5.89
CA ASN A 497 20.01 -31.46 4.71
C ASN A 497 19.98 -32.32 3.44
N ASN A 498 20.00 -33.65 3.53
CA ASN A 498 19.93 -34.52 2.35
C ASN A 498 18.51 -34.62 1.79
N TYR A 499 17.51 -34.54 2.66
CA TYR A 499 16.10 -34.79 2.33
C TYR A 499 15.24 -33.52 2.22
N ARG A 500 15.67 -32.41 2.84
CA ARG A 500 14.87 -31.20 2.95
C ARG A 500 14.72 -30.46 1.62
N LEU A 501 13.61 -29.73 1.48
CA LEU A 501 13.42 -28.72 0.44
C LEU A 501 13.77 -27.34 1.00
N ASP A 502 14.26 -26.45 0.14
CA ASP A 502 14.46 -25.04 0.45
C ASP A 502 13.23 -24.20 0.07
N TYR A 503 12.58 -24.51 -1.07
CA TYR A 503 11.40 -23.79 -1.56
C TYR A 503 10.31 -24.69 -2.14
N ILE A 504 9.06 -24.23 -2.03
CA ILE A 504 7.93 -24.72 -2.81
C ILE A 504 7.39 -23.57 -3.68
N PHE A 505 7.31 -23.78 -4.99
CA PHE A 505 6.69 -22.86 -5.93
C PHE A 505 5.20 -23.16 -6.09
N THR A 506 4.38 -22.11 -6.20
CA THR A 506 2.93 -22.25 -6.33
C THR A 506 2.29 -21.01 -6.94
N VAL A 507 1.02 -21.14 -7.37
CA VAL A 507 0.16 -20.01 -7.75
C VAL A 507 -0.89 -19.79 -6.65
N ASP A 508 -1.92 -20.65 -6.60
CA ASP A 508 -3.07 -20.45 -5.71
C ASP A 508 -3.31 -21.54 -4.66
N ILE A 509 -2.62 -22.69 -4.71
CA ILE A 509 -2.95 -23.83 -3.82
C ILE A 509 -2.80 -23.45 -2.35
N PHE A 510 -1.75 -22.68 -2.05
CA PHE A 510 -1.45 -22.25 -0.69
C PHE A 510 -2.18 -20.95 -0.32
N ASN A 511 -3.03 -20.40 -1.20
CA ASN A 511 -3.93 -19.32 -0.82
C ASN A 511 -4.93 -19.79 0.23
N GLU A 512 -5.34 -21.08 0.23
CA GLU A 512 -6.30 -21.63 1.19
C GLU A 512 -6.03 -23.08 1.59
N GLY A 513 -6.26 -23.41 2.87
CA GLY A 513 -6.44 -24.79 3.34
C GLY A 513 -5.20 -25.67 3.52
N ILE A 514 -3.98 -25.11 3.48
CA ILE A 514 -2.75 -25.81 3.86
C ILE A 514 -1.98 -24.98 4.90
N ASP A 515 -1.41 -25.65 5.89
CA ASP A 515 -0.80 -25.01 7.06
C ASP A 515 0.60 -25.58 7.33
N ILE A 516 1.60 -24.70 7.15
CA ILE A 516 3.04 -24.95 7.34
C ILE A 516 3.60 -23.86 8.27
N PRO A 517 3.54 -24.03 9.61
CA PRO A 517 3.95 -23.00 10.56
C PRO A 517 5.43 -22.58 10.44
N LYS A 518 6.28 -23.48 9.96
CA LYS A 518 7.74 -23.28 9.88
C LYS A 518 8.22 -22.41 8.70
N ILE A 519 7.32 -21.93 7.83
CA ILE A 519 7.72 -21.02 6.74
C ILE A 519 8.39 -19.79 7.34
N ASN A 520 9.58 -19.45 6.86
CA ASN A 520 10.33 -18.28 7.31
C ASN A 520 10.77 -17.35 6.17
N GLN A 521 10.44 -17.70 4.92
CA GLN A 521 10.63 -16.82 3.77
C GLN A 521 9.44 -16.91 2.80
N ILE A 522 8.98 -15.78 2.29
CA ILE A 522 7.99 -15.70 1.20
C ILE A 522 8.57 -14.84 0.10
N LEU A 523 8.54 -15.35 -1.13
CA LEU A 523 8.82 -14.57 -2.34
C LEU A 523 7.51 -14.38 -3.12
N MET A 524 7.21 -13.14 -3.47
CA MET A 524 6.08 -12.78 -4.34
C MET A 524 6.66 -12.35 -5.69
N LEU A 525 6.35 -13.12 -6.74
CA LEU A 525 6.86 -12.91 -8.11
C LEU A 525 5.74 -12.54 -9.09
N ARG A 526 4.58 -12.15 -8.56
CA ARG A 526 3.37 -11.88 -9.34
C ARG A 526 2.79 -10.52 -9.01
N PRO A 527 2.10 -9.87 -9.95
CA PRO A 527 1.38 -8.63 -9.68
C PRO A 527 0.38 -8.76 -8.53
N THR A 528 0.24 -7.70 -7.74
CA THR A 528 -0.77 -7.64 -6.69
C THR A 528 -2.09 -7.15 -7.29
N ASP A 529 -2.93 -8.07 -7.76
CA ASP A 529 -4.27 -7.74 -8.28
C ASP A 529 -5.33 -7.56 -7.18
N SER A 530 -5.03 -8.03 -5.97
CA SER A 530 -5.97 -8.00 -4.85
C SER A 530 -5.25 -7.94 -3.51
N ALA A 531 -5.54 -6.88 -2.74
CA ALA A 531 -5.05 -6.73 -1.37
C ALA A 531 -5.48 -7.92 -0.47
N ILE A 532 -6.63 -8.52 -0.75
CA ILE A 532 -7.13 -9.69 -0.01
C ILE A 532 -6.21 -10.89 -0.22
N VAL A 533 -5.88 -11.20 -1.47
CA VAL A 533 -5.05 -12.37 -1.78
C VAL A 533 -3.62 -12.14 -1.28
N PHE A 534 -3.11 -10.92 -1.38
CA PHE A 534 -1.83 -10.52 -0.80
C PHE A 534 -1.75 -10.83 0.71
N VAL A 535 -2.74 -10.37 1.50
CA VAL A 535 -2.77 -10.62 2.95
C VAL A 535 -2.93 -12.12 3.27
N GLN A 536 -3.70 -12.86 2.46
CA GLN A 536 -3.83 -14.31 2.63
C GLN A 536 -2.49 -15.04 2.43
N GLN A 537 -1.73 -14.66 1.39
CA GLN A 537 -0.41 -15.22 1.07
C GLN A 537 0.61 -14.87 2.16
N LEU A 538 0.71 -13.60 2.52
CA LEU A 538 1.54 -13.12 3.63
C LEU A 538 1.23 -13.90 4.92
N GLY A 539 -0.05 -14.05 5.23
CA GLY A 539 -0.54 -14.74 6.43
C GLY A 539 -0.22 -16.23 6.52
N ARG A 540 0.27 -16.87 5.44
CA ARG A 540 0.82 -18.23 5.49
C ARG A 540 2.15 -18.26 6.25
N GLY A 541 2.95 -17.21 6.08
CA GLY A 541 4.22 -17.03 6.76
C GLY A 541 4.09 -16.39 8.13
N LEU A 542 2.94 -15.84 8.54
CA LEU A 542 2.81 -15.11 9.81
C LEU A 542 2.52 -15.99 11.03
N ARG A 543 2.47 -17.32 10.87
CA ARG A 543 2.28 -18.23 12.00
C ARG A 543 3.54 -18.33 12.86
N LYS A 544 3.36 -18.34 14.18
CA LYS A 544 4.44 -18.63 15.14
C LYS A 544 4.78 -20.12 15.10
N SER A 545 6.08 -20.42 15.21
CA SER A 545 6.60 -21.77 15.31
C SER A 545 7.82 -21.78 16.22
N GLU A 546 8.07 -22.89 16.92
CA GLU A 546 9.30 -23.05 17.69
C GLU A 546 10.53 -22.89 16.78
N GLY A 547 11.50 -22.09 17.23
CA GLY A 547 12.75 -21.85 16.51
C GLY A 547 12.65 -20.85 15.34
N LYS A 548 11.46 -20.27 15.12
CA LYS A 548 11.24 -19.20 14.16
C LYS A 548 11.13 -17.85 14.87
N GLU A 549 12.01 -16.92 14.56
CA GLU A 549 11.98 -15.56 15.13
C GLU A 549 11.07 -14.61 14.33
N TYR A 550 11.25 -14.61 13.00
CA TYR A 550 10.52 -13.72 12.11
C TYR A 550 10.33 -14.34 10.71
N LEU A 551 9.51 -13.68 9.89
CA LEU A 551 9.28 -14.00 8.48
C LEU A 551 9.99 -12.96 7.58
N THR A 552 10.84 -13.40 6.66
CA THR A 552 11.32 -12.54 5.56
C THR A 552 10.32 -12.57 4.41
N VAL A 553 9.88 -11.41 3.92
CA VAL A 553 8.99 -11.30 2.76
C VAL A 553 9.68 -10.46 1.71
N ILE A 554 9.85 -11.00 0.51
CA ILE A 554 10.50 -10.32 -0.62
C ILE A 554 9.48 -10.25 -1.75
N ASP A 555 9.13 -9.04 -2.14
CA ASP A 555 8.14 -8.78 -3.18
C ASP A 555 8.83 -8.16 -4.39
N PHE A 556 8.80 -8.86 -5.52
CA PHE A 556 9.40 -8.40 -6.77
C PHE A 556 8.36 -7.62 -7.54
N ILE A 557 8.50 -6.29 -7.51
CA ILE A 557 7.50 -5.34 -7.99
C ILE A 557 7.89 -4.84 -9.38
N GLY A 558 7.11 -5.26 -10.38
CA GLY A 558 7.16 -4.73 -11.74
C GLY A 558 6.41 -3.40 -11.88
N ASN A 559 6.36 -2.87 -13.11
CA ASN A 559 5.58 -1.67 -13.42
C ASN A 559 4.11 -2.05 -13.64
N HIS A 560 3.32 -2.05 -12.56
CA HIS A 560 1.91 -2.43 -12.62
C HIS A 560 1.02 -1.31 -12.08
N LYS A 561 -0.06 -1.04 -12.80
CA LYS A 561 -1.08 -0.04 -12.42
C LYS A 561 -1.72 -0.31 -11.05
N ASN A 562 -1.67 -1.56 -10.58
CA ASN A 562 -2.28 -2.00 -9.33
C ASN A 562 -1.32 -1.93 -8.12
N ASN A 563 -0.09 -1.42 -8.27
CA ASN A 563 0.90 -1.36 -7.18
C ASN A 563 0.42 -0.55 -5.96
N TYR A 564 -0.54 0.37 -6.11
CA TYR A 564 -1.17 1.10 -5.00
C TYR A 564 -1.93 0.18 -4.02
N LEU A 565 -2.22 -1.07 -4.38
CA LEU A 565 -2.83 -2.06 -3.48
C LEU A 565 -1.85 -2.60 -2.42
N ILE A 566 -0.55 -2.52 -2.67
CA ILE A 566 0.49 -3.00 -1.75
C ILE A 566 0.45 -2.24 -0.40
N PRO A 567 0.47 -0.89 -0.35
CA PRO A 567 0.32 -0.17 0.90
C PRO A 567 -1.04 -0.44 1.58
N ILE A 568 -2.13 -0.55 0.81
CA ILE A 568 -3.45 -0.88 1.35
C ILE A 568 -3.42 -2.22 2.08
N ALA A 569 -2.79 -3.23 1.48
CA ALA A 569 -2.70 -4.58 2.04
C ALA A 569 -1.82 -4.66 3.29
N LEU A 570 -0.68 -3.96 3.29
CA LEU A 570 0.30 -3.99 4.38
C LEU A 570 -0.10 -3.14 5.58
N TYR A 571 -0.60 -1.93 5.33
CA TYR A 571 -0.97 -0.98 6.38
C TYR A 571 -2.45 -1.07 6.77
N GLY A 572 -3.26 -1.83 6.03
CA GLY A 572 -4.68 -2.04 6.34
C GLY A 572 -5.57 -0.82 6.13
N ASP A 573 -5.06 0.26 5.52
CA ASP A 573 -5.83 1.46 5.23
C ASP A 573 -6.72 1.22 4.01
N THR A 574 -8.02 1.15 4.24
CA THR A 574 -9.03 0.97 3.18
C THR A 574 -9.78 2.25 2.81
N SER A 575 -9.21 3.43 3.13
CA SER A 575 -9.81 4.71 2.79
C SER A 575 -9.69 5.06 1.31
N TYR A 576 -8.71 4.48 0.61
CA TYR A 576 -8.32 4.83 -0.76
C TYR A 576 -8.03 6.33 -0.94
N ASN A 577 -7.67 7.01 0.15
CA ASN A 577 -7.25 8.41 0.12
C ASN A 577 -5.77 8.45 -0.33
N LYS A 578 -5.53 9.07 -1.50
CA LYS A 578 -4.19 9.09 -2.11
C LYS A 578 -3.13 9.67 -1.17
N ASP A 579 -3.44 10.77 -0.49
CA ASP A 579 -2.48 11.42 0.42
C ASP A 579 -2.12 10.53 1.61
N THR A 580 -3.10 9.79 2.12
CA THR A 580 -2.88 8.82 3.21
C THR A 580 -1.98 7.67 2.73
N LEU A 581 -2.21 7.14 1.53
CA LEU A 581 -1.35 6.11 0.94
C LEU A 581 0.08 6.59 0.72
N ARG A 582 0.27 7.82 0.20
CA ARG A 582 1.61 8.39 0.01
C ARG A 582 2.33 8.56 1.35
N LYS A 583 1.63 9.08 2.36
CA LYS A 583 2.17 9.21 3.72
C LYS A 583 2.62 7.86 4.29
N LEU A 584 1.83 6.80 4.13
CA LEU A 584 2.17 5.45 4.59
C LEU A 584 3.44 4.90 3.91
N ILE A 585 3.62 5.15 2.61
CA ILE A 585 4.84 4.75 1.89
C ILE A 585 6.05 5.56 2.36
N SER A 586 5.90 6.87 2.57
CA SER A 586 6.98 7.75 3.02
C SER A 586 7.40 7.50 4.47
N GLU A 587 6.45 7.17 5.36
CA GLU A 587 6.72 6.87 6.77
C GLU A 587 7.27 5.46 7.00
N GLY A 588 7.06 4.55 6.04
CA GLY A 588 7.58 3.19 6.04
C GLY A 588 7.27 2.43 7.34
N SER A 589 8.31 1.93 7.99
CA SER A 589 8.19 1.06 9.18
C SER A 589 7.69 1.74 10.46
N LYS A 590 7.53 3.07 10.50
CA LYS A 590 7.12 3.79 11.72
C LYS A 590 5.70 3.43 12.16
N MET A 591 4.77 3.32 11.20
CA MET A 591 3.37 3.04 11.48
C MET A 591 3.12 1.58 11.83
N ILE A 592 4.03 0.66 11.50
CA ILE A 592 3.85 -0.77 11.74
C ILE A 592 3.98 -1.14 13.24
N PRO A 593 3.04 -1.92 13.80
CA PRO A 593 3.12 -2.47 15.15
C PRO A 593 4.33 -3.38 15.41
N GLY A 594 4.80 -3.38 16.66
CA GLY A 594 5.90 -4.25 17.09
C GLY A 594 7.23 -3.93 16.41
N SER A 595 7.99 -4.96 16.09
CA SER A 595 9.31 -4.92 15.45
C SER A 595 9.31 -5.22 13.95
N SER A 596 8.14 -5.50 13.37
CA SER A 596 8.03 -5.76 11.93
C SER A 596 8.42 -4.51 11.14
N THR A 597 9.01 -4.71 9.96
CA THR A 597 9.45 -3.61 9.08
C THR A 597 8.91 -3.77 7.68
N ILE A 598 8.67 -2.63 7.03
CA ILE A 598 8.32 -2.52 5.62
C ILE A 598 9.31 -1.56 5.00
N ASN A 599 10.01 -2.05 3.98
CA ASN A 599 10.97 -1.28 3.24
C ASN A 599 10.77 -1.50 1.73
N PHE A 600 11.00 -0.45 0.97
CA PHE A 600 10.96 -0.45 -0.49
C PHE A 600 12.28 0.14 -1.00
N ASP A 601 12.82 -0.37 -2.09
CA ASP A 601 13.89 0.32 -2.82
C ASP A 601 13.35 1.61 -3.49
N GLU A 602 14.25 2.50 -3.92
CA GLU A 602 13.88 3.83 -4.45
C GLU A 602 12.97 3.73 -5.68
N ILE A 603 13.36 2.92 -6.66
CA ILE A 603 12.60 2.70 -7.90
C ILE A 603 11.20 2.13 -7.60
N THR A 604 11.10 1.16 -6.69
CA THR A 604 9.81 0.58 -6.28
C THR A 604 8.92 1.62 -5.60
N LYS A 605 9.48 2.49 -4.74
CA LYS A 605 8.71 3.57 -4.12
C LYS A 605 8.12 4.49 -5.17
N GLU A 606 8.93 4.91 -6.13
CA GLU A 606 8.50 5.77 -7.24
C GLU A 606 7.37 5.11 -8.04
N ARG A 607 7.51 3.84 -8.43
CA ARG A 607 6.44 3.09 -9.11
C ARG A 607 5.15 3.01 -8.30
N ILE A 608 5.24 2.84 -6.98
CA ILE A 608 4.06 2.86 -6.12
C ILE A 608 3.44 4.25 -6.13
N PHE A 609 4.22 5.33 -6.03
CA PHE A 609 3.71 6.70 -6.12
C PHE A 609 3.03 6.96 -7.48
N GLU A 610 3.66 6.59 -8.59
CA GLU A 610 3.09 6.73 -9.94
C GLU A 610 1.79 5.93 -10.11
N SER A 611 1.72 4.72 -9.54
CA SER A 611 0.49 3.94 -9.52
C SER A 611 -0.62 4.60 -8.68
N ILE A 612 -0.27 5.29 -7.59
CA ILE A 612 -1.23 6.07 -6.77
C ILE A 612 -1.72 7.29 -7.56
N ASP A 613 -0.82 7.97 -8.27
CA ASP A 613 -1.13 9.19 -9.02
C ASP A 613 -2.01 8.89 -10.24
N SER A 614 -1.66 7.85 -11.01
CA SER A 614 -2.42 7.40 -12.18
C SER A 614 -3.75 6.71 -11.84
N ALA A 615 -3.86 6.06 -10.66
CA ALA A 615 -5.08 5.37 -10.27
C ALA A 615 -6.25 6.34 -10.07
N ASN A 616 -7.37 6.09 -10.76
CA ASN A 616 -8.62 6.79 -10.50
C ASN A 616 -9.35 6.13 -9.33
N MET A 617 -9.18 6.69 -8.13
CA MET A 617 -9.89 6.19 -6.96
C MET A 617 -11.40 6.43 -7.09
N SER A 618 -11.85 7.50 -7.75
CA SER A 618 -13.27 7.90 -7.82
C SER A 618 -14.14 7.14 -8.84
N LEU A 619 -13.69 5.99 -9.37
CA LEU A 619 -14.48 5.20 -10.33
C LEU A 619 -15.82 4.76 -9.72
N LEU A 620 -16.90 4.94 -10.48
CA LEU A 620 -18.25 4.60 -10.02
C LEU A 620 -18.40 3.12 -9.66
N SER A 621 -17.73 2.22 -10.41
CA SER A 621 -17.73 0.78 -10.12
C SER A 621 -17.21 0.50 -8.72
N ASP A 622 -16.12 1.16 -8.35
CA ASP A 622 -15.40 0.93 -7.09
C ASP A 622 -16.13 1.58 -5.93
N LEU A 623 -16.56 2.84 -6.10
CA LEU A 623 -17.39 3.53 -5.11
C LEU A 623 -18.70 2.78 -4.85
N LYS A 624 -19.35 2.24 -5.90
CA LYS A 624 -20.57 1.43 -5.73
C LYS A 624 -20.26 0.13 -4.98
N LYS A 625 -19.14 -0.53 -5.28
CA LYS A 625 -18.70 -1.75 -4.59
C LYS A 625 -18.44 -1.48 -3.10
N ASP A 626 -17.71 -0.43 -2.76
CA ASP A 626 -17.39 -0.05 -1.38
C ASP A 626 -18.66 0.35 -0.61
N TYR A 627 -19.57 1.09 -1.25
CA TYR A 627 -20.88 1.42 -0.69
C TYR A 627 -21.70 0.15 -0.39
N GLN A 628 -21.80 -0.77 -1.35
CA GLN A 628 -22.55 -2.01 -1.16
C GLN A 628 -21.91 -2.87 -0.07
N LEU A 629 -20.58 -2.94 -0.01
CA LEU A 629 -19.88 -3.69 1.03
C LEU A 629 -20.24 -3.18 2.43
N LEU A 630 -20.23 -1.86 2.65
CA LEU A 630 -20.62 -1.31 3.95
C LEU A 630 -22.13 -1.43 4.21
N LYS A 631 -22.98 -1.28 3.18
CA LYS A 631 -24.43 -1.52 3.29
C LYS A 631 -24.72 -2.95 3.74
N PHE A 632 -24.08 -3.93 3.12
CA PHE A 632 -24.14 -5.34 3.49
C PHE A 632 -23.63 -5.56 4.91
N ARG A 633 -22.54 -4.91 5.31
CA ARG A 633 -22.05 -4.99 6.68
C ARG A 633 -23.07 -4.51 7.73
N LEU A 634 -23.72 -3.37 7.46
CA LEU A 634 -24.61 -2.70 8.41
C LEU A 634 -26.06 -3.20 8.35
N GLY A 635 -26.48 -3.86 7.26
CA GLY A 635 -27.87 -4.21 6.99
C GLY A 635 -28.78 -3.00 6.72
N ARG A 636 -28.21 -1.81 6.52
CA ARG A 636 -28.93 -0.55 6.23
C ARG A 636 -28.09 0.35 5.32
N ILE A 637 -28.71 1.37 4.74
CA ILE A 637 -28.00 2.41 3.99
C ILE A 637 -26.96 3.05 4.92
N PRO A 638 -25.66 3.01 4.56
CA PRO A 638 -24.62 3.67 5.31
C PRO A 638 -24.72 5.19 5.16
N MET A 639 -24.28 5.91 6.17
CA MET A 639 -24.09 7.36 6.19
C MET A 639 -22.58 7.66 6.17
N MET A 640 -22.16 8.89 5.87
CA MET A 640 -20.73 9.26 5.78
C MET A 640 -19.97 8.91 7.06
N ASN A 641 -20.56 9.17 8.23
CA ASN A 641 -19.90 8.87 9.49
C ASN A 641 -19.76 7.35 9.76
N ASP A 642 -20.61 6.51 9.15
CA ASP A 642 -20.47 5.05 9.27
C ASP A 642 -19.17 4.56 8.61
N PHE A 643 -18.78 5.13 7.46
CA PHE A 643 -17.53 4.78 6.81
C PHE A 643 -16.31 5.16 7.65
N LEU A 644 -16.32 6.34 8.29
CA LEU A 644 -15.25 6.75 9.21
C LEU A 644 -15.11 5.79 10.39
N HIS A 645 -16.22 5.45 11.05
CA HIS A 645 -16.22 4.53 12.19
C HIS A 645 -15.80 3.10 11.81
N ASN A 646 -16.00 2.69 10.56
CA ASN A 646 -15.61 1.37 10.06
C ASN A 646 -14.24 1.37 9.36
N GLU A 647 -13.48 2.49 9.42
CA GLU A 647 -12.19 2.67 8.74
C GLU A 647 -12.22 2.28 7.25
N SER A 648 -13.36 2.54 6.61
CA SER A 648 -13.64 2.18 5.23
C SER A 648 -13.32 3.35 4.30
N ARG A 649 -13.86 3.29 3.08
CA ARG A 649 -13.69 4.26 2.01
C ARG A 649 -13.88 5.69 2.51
N ASP A 650 -12.97 6.61 2.15
CA ASP A 650 -13.11 8.03 2.50
C ASP A 650 -14.44 8.58 1.96
N PRO A 651 -15.36 9.01 2.85
CA PRO A 651 -16.67 9.51 2.47
C PRO A 651 -16.65 10.67 1.49
N PHE A 652 -15.60 11.50 1.52
CA PHE A 652 -15.51 12.67 0.66
C PHE A 652 -15.40 12.27 -0.82
N LEU A 653 -14.86 11.09 -1.14
CA LEU A 653 -14.76 10.60 -2.51
C LEU A 653 -16.15 10.39 -3.15
N PHE A 654 -17.18 10.04 -2.36
CA PHE A 654 -18.57 9.99 -2.83
C PHE A 654 -19.11 11.39 -3.14
N VAL A 655 -18.75 12.38 -2.31
CA VAL A 655 -19.11 13.80 -2.47
C VAL A 655 -18.42 14.39 -3.70
N GLU A 656 -17.14 14.10 -3.94
CA GLU A 656 -16.44 14.54 -5.13
C GLU A 656 -17.12 14.02 -6.40
N TYR A 657 -17.46 12.72 -6.42
CA TYR A 657 -18.09 12.07 -7.56
C TYR A 657 -19.53 12.58 -7.85
N SER A 658 -20.38 12.71 -6.82
CA SER A 658 -21.82 13.04 -6.98
C SER A 658 -22.23 14.41 -6.45
N LYS A 659 -21.27 15.25 -6.08
CA LYS A 659 -21.43 16.57 -5.45
C LYS A 659 -21.98 16.58 -4.02
N SER A 660 -22.73 15.57 -3.62
CA SER A 660 -23.17 15.33 -2.25
C SER A 660 -23.35 13.83 -2.03
N TYR A 661 -23.27 13.40 -0.77
CA TYR A 661 -23.51 11.98 -0.43
C TYR A 661 -24.95 11.54 -0.73
N PHE A 662 -25.93 12.44 -0.53
CA PHE A 662 -27.33 12.20 -0.91
C PHE A 662 -27.48 11.84 -2.40
N ASN A 663 -26.86 12.64 -3.27
CA ASN A 663 -26.92 12.41 -4.72
C ASN A 663 -26.26 11.08 -5.10
N PHE A 664 -25.18 10.70 -4.42
CA PHE A 664 -24.53 9.42 -4.65
C PHE A 664 -25.48 8.27 -4.32
N VAL A 665 -26.05 8.24 -3.10
CA VAL A 665 -26.98 7.20 -2.65
C VAL A 665 -28.17 7.09 -3.60
N LYS A 666 -28.79 8.21 -3.96
CA LYS A 666 -29.91 8.28 -4.92
C LYS A 666 -29.55 7.68 -6.29
N ARG A 667 -28.29 7.81 -6.72
CA ARG A 667 -27.82 7.29 -8.02
C ARG A 667 -27.56 5.79 -8.00
N VAL A 668 -27.04 5.24 -6.90
CA VAL A 668 -26.53 3.87 -6.87
C VAL A 668 -27.43 2.87 -6.15
N ASP A 669 -28.36 3.34 -5.31
CA ASP A 669 -29.21 2.49 -4.49
C ASP A 669 -30.67 2.58 -4.94
N SER A 670 -31.14 1.54 -5.64
CA SER A 670 -32.52 1.45 -6.12
C SER A 670 -33.57 1.37 -5.01
N SER A 671 -33.18 0.97 -3.79
CA SER A 671 -34.09 0.94 -2.63
C SER A 671 -34.31 2.33 -2.02
N PHE A 672 -33.53 3.33 -2.43
CA PHE A 672 -33.65 4.70 -1.94
C PHE A 672 -34.62 5.51 -2.81
N GLU A 673 -35.92 5.37 -2.54
CA GLU A 673 -36.99 6.02 -3.31
C GLU A 673 -37.25 7.50 -2.90
N ILE A 674 -36.51 8.03 -1.91
CA ILE A 674 -36.76 9.38 -1.38
C ILE A 674 -36.28 10.45 -2.36
N VAL A 675 -37.17 11.36 -2.73
CA VAL A 675 -36.86 12.50 -3.60
C VAL A 675 -36.88 13.80 -2.81
N LEU A 676 -35.74 14.49 -2.77
CA LEU A 676 -35.65 15.89 -2.36
C LEU A 676 -35.94 16.80 -3.56
N ASP A 677 -36.52 17.98 -3.33
CA ASP A 677 -36.64 19.00 -4.36
C ASP A 677 -35.26 19.56 -4.75
N LYS A 678 -35.20 20.27 -5.89
CA LYS A 678 -33.95 20.78 -6.45
C LYS A 678 -33.26 21.80 -5.54
N LYS A 679 -34.01 22.63 -4.78
CA LYS A 679 -33.41 23.64 -3.88
C LYS A 679 -32.66 22.95 -2.75
N ARG A 680 -33.29 21.95 -2.11
CA ARG A 680 -32.67 21.14 -1.03
C ARG A 680 -31.46 20.33 -1.52
N GLN A 681 -31.53 19.74 -2.71
CA GLN A 681 -30.39 19.01 -3.29
C GLN A 681 -29.18 19.93 -3.51
N VAL A 682 -29.39 21.09 -4.12
CA VAL A 682 -28.30 22.07 -4.37
C VAL A 682 -27.68 22.56 -3.07
N LEU A 683 -28.48 22.79 -2.02
CA LEU A 683 -27.94 23.17 -0.71
C LEU A 683 -27.07 22.07 -0.09
N LEU A 684 -27.46 20.79 -0.19
CA LEU A 684 -26.59 19.70 0.27
C LEU A 684 -25.28 19.65 -0.52
N GLU A 685 -25.30 19.89 -1.83
CA GLU A 685 -24.07 19.99 -2.63
C GLU A 685 -23.14 21.11 -2.14
N LEU A 686 -23.72 22.28 -1.84
CA LEU A 686 -22.96 23.43 -1.35
C LEU A 686 -22.38 23.15 0.05
N PHE A 687 -23.19 22.68 1.01
CA PHE A 687 -22.68 22.35 2.35
C PHE A 687 -21.59 21.28 2.30
N SER A 688 -21.78 20.20 1.53
CA SER A 688 -20.80 19.11 1.47
C SER A 688 -19.46 19.54 0.86
N LYS A 689 -19.44 20.39 -0.18
CA LYS A 689 -18.20 20.81 -0.83
C LYS A 689 -17.52 22.00 -0.17
N GLU A 690 -18.32 22.96 0.28
CA GLU A 690 -17.85 24.32 0.60
C GLU A 690 -17.67 24.56 2.09
N ILE A 691 -18.31 23.74 2.94
CA ILE A 691 -18.30 23.90 4.40
C ILE A 691 -17.78 22.63 5.07
N ASN A 692 -18.43 21.50 4.80
CA ASN A 692 -18.18 20.22 5.47
C ASN A 692 -17.05 19.41 4.80
N ASN A 693 -16.00 20.09 4.33
CA ASN A 693 -14.82 19.47 3.70
C ASN A 693 -13.68 19.18 4.70
N ALA A 694 -13.96 19.27 6.00
CA ALA A 694 -13.04 19.01 7.11
C ALA A 694 -11.77 19.88 7.17
N LYS A 695 -11.69 21.01 6.44
CA LYS A 695 -10.52 21.92 6.52
C LYS A 695 -10.68 23.01 7.58
N ARG A 696 -11.92 23.37 7.96
CA ARG A 696 -12.26 24.36 8.99
C ARG A 696 -13.39 23.84 9.86
N VAL A 697 -13.22 23.84 11.18
CA VAL A 697 -14.14 23.14 12.09
C VAL A 697 -15.23 24.05 12.65
N GLU A 698 -14.93 25.35 12.77
CA GLU A 698 -15.80 26.37 13.36
C GLU A 698 -17.15 26.45 12.63
N GLU A 699 -17.13 26.39 11.30
CA GLU A 699 -18.34 26.43 10.47
C GLU A 699 -19.25 25.22 10.73
N SER A 700 -18.66 24.02 10.86
CA SER A 700 -19.39 22.79 11.16
C SER A 700 -19.94 22.79 12.60
N LEU A 701 -19.19 23.34 13.57
CA LEU A 701 -19.63 23.49 14.96
C LEU A 701 -20.79 24.47 15.09
N ILE A 702 -20.75 25.60 14.38
CA ILE A 702 -21.85 26.57 14.33
C ILE A 702 -23.14 25.88 13.86
N LEU A 703 -23.08 25.18 12.73
CA LEU A 703 -24.24 24.47 12.19
C LEU A 703 -24.75 23.40 13.15
N LYS A 704 -23.86 22.61 13.77
CA LYS A 704 -24.23 21.56 14.73
C LYS A 704 -24.94 22.13 15.95
N GLU A 705 -24.40 23.18 16.55
CA GLU A 705 -24.97 23.80 17.74
C GLU A 705 -26.32 24.45 17.44
N LEU A 706 -26.47 25.12 16.29
CA LEU A 706 -27.75 25.71 15.88
C LEU A 706 -28.81 24.65 15.58
N ILE A 707 -28.46 23.52 14.97
CA ILE A 707 -29.40 22.42 14.73
C ILE A 707 -29.93 21.82 16.05
N ASN A 708 -29.12 21.82 17.10
CA ASN A 708 -29.46 21.24 18.41
C ASN A 708 -30.18 22.22 19.33
N ASN A 709 -29.78 23.49 19.32
CA ASN A 709 -30.18 24.49 20.33
C ASN A 709 -30.96 25.68 19.76
N ASN A 710 -31.19 25.74 18.44
CA ASN A 710 -31.82 26.84 17.67
C ASN A 710 -31.08 28.19 17.68
N GLU A 711 -30.35 28.49 18.74
CA GLU A 711 -29.54 29.70 18.89
C GLU A 711 -28.15 29.39 19.44
N LEU A 712 -27.16 30.20 19.07
CA LEU A 712 -25.77 30.06 19.51
C LEU A 712 -25.17 31.42 19.83
N ASN A 713 -24.76 31.63 21.09
CA ASN A 713 -23.96 32.80 21.46
C ASN A 713 -22.51 32.63 20.98
N ILE A 714 -21.92 33.69 20.42
CA ILE A 714 -20.53 33.69 19.94
C ILE A 714 -19.55 33.37 21.08
N SER A 715 -19.80 33.82 22.31
CA SER A 715 -18.93 33.48 23.45
C SER A 715 -18.93 31.98 23.72
N LYS A 716 -20.09 31.32 23.59
CA LYS A 716 -20.21 29.86 23.74
C LYS A 716 -19.44 29.13 22.64
N LEU A 717 -19.44 29.64 21.41
CA LEU A 717 -18.63 29.06 20.32
C LEU A 717 -17.13 29.13 20.65
N ILE A 718 -16.64 30.30 21.10
CA ILE A 718 -15.24 30.48 21.51
C ILE A 718 -14.89 29.50 22.64
N ASP A 719 -15.76 29.35 23.65
CA ASP A 719 -15.56 28.42 24.75
C ASP A 719 -15.48 26.95 24.29
N ILE A 720 -16.32 26.55 23.34
CA ILE A 720 -16.31 25.20 22.76
C ILE A 720 -14.98 24.96 22.03
N VAL A 721 -14.57 25.88 21.15
CA VAL A 721 -13.35 25.75 20.36
C VAL A 721 -12.12 25.75 21.27
N PHE A 722 -12.07 26.62 22.26
CA PHE A 722 -10.97 26.67 23.22
C PHE A 722 -10.86 25.37 24.03
N LYS A 723 -11.99 24.85 24.51
CA LYS A 723 -12.01 23.62 25.31
C LYS A 723 -11.58 22.39 24.50
N GLU A 724 -11.98 22.29 23.23
CA GLU A 724 -11.70 21.12 22.40
C GLU A 724 -10.34 21.19 21.69
N TYR A 725 -9.92 22.38 21.24
CA TYR A 725 -8.76 22.56 20.36
C TYR A 725 -7.66 23.46 20.93
N ASN A 726 -7.87 24.05 22.12
CA ASN A 726 -6.90 24.89 22.82
C ASN A 726 -6.48 26.17 22.06
N TYR A 727 -7.34 26.70 21.20
CA TYR A 727 -7.17 28.03 20.58
C TYR A 727 -8.49 28.81 20.60
N GLU A 728 -8.40 30.14 20.50
CA GLU A 728 -9.57 31.02 20.41
C GLU A 728 -9.72 31.55 18.98
N PRO A 729 -10.89 31.38 18.33
CA PRO A 729 -11.12 31.91 17.00
C PRO A 729 -11.21 33.44 17.06
N THR A 730 -10.52 34.12 16.14
CA THR A 730 -10.57 35.59 16.06
C THR A 730 -11.93 36.08 15.60
N ASN A 731 -12.26 37.34 15.91
CA ASN A 731 -13.49 37.99 15.37
C ASN A 731 -13.54 37.91 13.84
N GLN A 732 -12.41 38.09 13.16
CA GLN A 732 -12.35 37.98 11.69
C GLN A 732 -12.66 36.56 11.20
N THR A 733 -12.19 35.54 11.92
CA THR A 733 -12.53 34.13 11.64
C THR A 733 -14.02 33.88 11.82
N ILE A 734 -14.62 34.42 12.88
CA ILE A 734 -16.06 34.28 13.15
C ILE A 734 -16.90 34.94 12.04
N GLU A 735 -16.57 36.17 11.63
CA GLU A 735 -17.26 36.82 10.50
C GLU A 735 -17.08 36.04 9.20
N SER A 736 -15.87 35.54 8.94
CA SER A 736 -15.62 34.70 7.76
C SER A 736 -16.44 33.42 7.78
N SER A 737 -16.56 32.75 8.94
CA SER A 737 -17.39 31.55 9.07
C SER A 737 -18.87 31.83 8.81
N ILE A 738 -19.40 32.96 9.28
CA ILE A 738 -20.79 33.39 9.02
C ILE A 738 -20.99 33.62 7.51
N SER A 739 -20.11 34.40 6.88
CA SER A 739 -20.15 34.71 5.45
C SER A 739 -20.03 33.45 4.58
N ASN A 740 -19.18 32.50 4.98
CA ASN A 740 -19.02 31.21 4.30
C ASN A 740 -20.27 30.34 4.40
N ILE A 741 -20.90 30.25 5.57
CA ILE A 741 -22.15 29.49 5.77
C ILE A 741 -23.29 30.06 4.91
N ASN A 742 -23.33 31.37 4.71
CA ASN A 742 -24.25 32.03 3.77
C ASN A 742 -23.78 31.94 2.30
N PHE A 743 -22.67 31.26 2.01
CA PHE A 743 -22.10 31.06 0.67
C PHE A 743 -21.72 32.34 -0.08
N GLU A 744 -21.49 33.44 0.64
CA GLU A 744 -21.07 34.73 0.09
C GLU A 744 -19.66 34.64 -0.53
N PHE A 745 -18.74 33.93 0.14
CA PHE A 745 -17.36 33.74 -0.32
C PHE A 745 -17.26 33.19 -1.75
N ILE A 746 -18.15 32.26 -2.13
CA ILE A 746 -18.23 31.67 -3.47
C ILE A 746 -19.21 32.40 -4.40
N ARG A 747 -19.77 33.53 -3.97
CA ARG A 747 -20.75 34.35 -4.70
C ARG A 747 -22.03 33.58 -5.07
N LYS A 748 -22.49 32.72 -4.16
CA LYS A 748 -23.77 31.98 -4.28
C LYS A 748 -24.63 32.20 -3.04
N GLU A 749 -24.74 33.47 -2.64
CA GLU A 749 -25.40 33.90 -1.41
C GLU A 749 -26.75 33.21 -1.18
N GLN A 750 -26.96 32.73 0.05
CA GLN A 750 -28.19 32.14 0.54
C GLN A 750 -28.48 32.68 1.94
N ASN A 751 -29.76 32.90 2.26
CA ASN A 751 -30.20 33.28 3.59
C ASN A 751 -30.21 32.06 4.53
N ILE A 752 -29.05 31.65 5.05
CA ILE A 752 -28.93 30.49 5.96
C ILE A 752 -28.89 30.95 7.41
N LEU A 753 -28.02 31.91 7.73
CA LEU A 753 -27.67 32.30 9.09
C LEU A 753 -27.76 33.82 9.25
N VAL A 754 -28.36 34.24 10.36
CA VAL A 754 -28.53 35.64 10.74
C VAL A 754 -27.86 35.87 12.09
N ARG A 755 -27.24 37.05 12.24
CA ARG A 755 -26.68 37.50 13.51
C ARG A 755 -27.54 38.60 14.13
N GLU A 756 -27.99 38.35 15.35
CA GLU A 756 -28.68 39.33 16.19
C GLU A 756 -27.81 39.61 17.43
N ASN A 757 -27.17 40.78 17.49
CA ASN A 757 -26.18 41.12 18.52
C ASN A 757 -25.04 40.08 18.59
N ASN A 758 -24.94 39.33 19.69
CA ASN A 758 -23.93 38.30 19.91
C ASN A 758 -24.47 36.87 19.77
N THR A 759 -25.68 36.72 19.22
CA THR A 759 -26.37 35.44 19.04
C THR A 759 -26.59 35.18 17.55
N LEU A 760 -26.22 33.98 17.11
CA LEU A 760 -26.48 33.46 15.77
C LEU A 760 -27.77 32.65 15.79
N LYS A 761 -28.55 32.74 14.72
CA LYS A 761 -29.78 31.98 14.49
C LYS A 761 -29.89 31.58 13.01
N PHE A 762 -30.64 30.51 12.72
CA PHE A 762 -31.01 30.22 11.34
C PHE A 762 -32.04 31.24 10.83
N HIS A 763 -31.92 31.62 9.56
CA HIS A 763 -32.92 32.43 8.88
C HIS A 763 -34.22 31.62 8.69
N GLU A 764 -35.37 32.29 8.67
CA GLU A 764 -36.69 31.65 8.57
C GLU A 764 -36.81 30.75 7.33
N GLU A 765 -36.35 31.22 6.16
CA GLU A 765 -36.31 30.42 4.93
C GLU A 765 -35.52 29.11 5.06
N PHE A 766 -34.45 29.10 5.85
CA PHE A 766 -33.65 27.89 6.06
C PHE A 766 -34.30 26.95 7.07
N LEU A 767 -35.00 27.49 8.07
CA LEU A 767 -35.78 26.68 9.01
C LEU A 767 -36.84 25.83 8.28
N GLU A 768 -37.58 26.40 7.33
CA GLU A 768 -38.54 25.65 6.49
C GLU A 768 -37.86 24.53 5.67
N ILE A 769 -36.63 24.76 5.22
CA ILE A 769 -35.85 23.75 4.51
C ILE A 769 -35.43 22.62 5.46
N LEU A 770 -35.01 22.98 6.67
CA LEU A 770 -34.52 22.08 7.71
C LEU A 770 -35.62 21.20 8.33
N GLU A 771 -36.90 21.58 8.23
CA GLU A 771 -38.04 20.74 8.66
C GLU A 771 -38.09 19.39 7.92
N ASN A 772 -37.56 19.31 6.70
CA ASN A 772 -37.46 18.06 5.96
C ASN A 772 -36.46 17.11 6.64
N GLN A 773 -36.98 16.02 7.22
CA GLN A 773 -36.19 15.06 7.99
C GLN A 773 -35.05 14.43 7.19
N THR A 774 -35.24 14.17 5.89
CA THR A 774 -34.19 13.62 5.04
C THR A 774 -33.07 14.63 4.84
N PHE A 775 -33.38 15.87 4.47
CA PHE A 775 -32.39 16.95 4.33
C PHE A 775 -31.61 17.14 5.63
N LYS A 776 -32.31 17.28 6.76
CA LYS A 776 -31.70 17.44 8.09
C LYS A 776 -30.76 16.28 8.42
N LYS A 777 -31.16 15.04 8.15
CA LYS A 777 -30.35 13.84 8.40
C LYS A 777 -29.05 13.85 7.60
N PHE A 778 -29.10 14.10 6.29
CA PHE A 778 -27.90 14.13 5.44
C PHE A 778 -26.99 15.32 5.74
N LEU A 779 -27.56 16.49 6.08
CA LEU A 779 -26.78 17.65 6.49
C LEU A 779 -26.04 17.38 7.81
N LEU A 780 -26.74 16.86 8.82
CA LEU A 780 -26.14 16.56 10.13
C LEU A 780 -25.04 15.49 10.02
N ASP A 781 -25.23 14.48 9.18
CA ASP A 781 -24.21 13.48 8.91
C ASP A 781 -22.97 14.08 8.22
N SER A 782 -23.15 14.94 7.23
CA SER A 782 -22.04 15.67 6.59
C SER A 782 -21.29 16.57 7.57
N ILE A 783 -22.00 17.24 8.49
CA ILE A 783 -21.40 18.06 9.57
C ILE A 783 -20.59 17.18 10.52
N ASN A 784 -21.16 16.07 10.99
CA ASN A 784 -20.48 15.16 11.91
C ASN A 784 -19.24 14.52 11.27
N TYR A 785 -19.32 14.15 9.99
CA TYR A 785 -18.17 13.72 9.19
C TYR A 785 -17.05 14.78 9.20
N SER A 786 -17.38 16.04 8.90
CA SER A 786 -16.40 17.14 8.83
C SER A 786 -15.67 17.34 10.16
N ILE A 787 -16.41 17.36 11.28
CA ILE A 787 -15.86 17.49 12.63
C ILE A 787 -14.98 16.28 12.97
N ALA A 788 -15.46 15.06 12.73
CA ALA A 788 -14.72 13.85 13.05
C ALA A 788 -13.40 13.75 12.26
N THR A 789 -13.43 14.08 10.97
CA THR A 789 -12.24 14.10 10.11
C THR A 789 -11.26 15.20 10.53
N PHE A 790 -11.74 16.40 10.87
CA PHE A 790 -10.87 17.46 11.40
C PHE A 790 -10.20 17.01 12.70
N ASN A 791 -10.97 16.44 13.63
CA ASN A 791 -10.45 15.95 14.93
C ASN A 791 -9.39 14.86 14.77
N LYS A 792 -9.56 13.96 13.78
CA LYS A 792 -8.57 12.91 13.47
C LYS A 792 -7.23 13.51 13.03
N ASN A 793 -7.25 14.63 12.32
CA ASN A 793 -6.07 15.26 11.73
C ASN A 793 -5.47 16.39 12.59
N PHE A 794 -6.18 16.83 13.63
CA PHE A 794 -5.78 17.98 14.44
C PHE A 794 -4.72 17.61 15.49
N ASP A 795 -3.60 18.32 15.46
CA ASP A 795 -2.61 18.37 16.52
C ASP A 795 -2.26 19.84 16.79
N TYR A 796 -2.46 20.29 18.03
CA TYR A 796 -2.20 21.67 18.43
C TYR A 796 -0.75 22.08 18.16
N ASN A 797 0.22 21.18 18.31
CA ASN A 797 1.63 21.49 18.06
C ASN A 797 1.91 21.80 16.57
N ASN A 798 1.08 21.26 15.68
CA ASN A 798 1.17 21.43 14.23
C ASN A 798 0.20 22.51 13.71
N TYR A 799 -0.67 23.06 14.55
CA TYR A 799 -1.63 24.08 14.14
C TYR A 799 -0.99 25.48 14.13
N ARG A 800 -1.17 26.22 13.03
CA ARG A 800 -0.64 27.57 12.79
C ARG A 800 -1.75 28.46 12.24
N ASN A 801 -2.45 29.16 13.14
CA ASN A 801 -3.41 30.22 12.83
C ASN A 801 -4.32 29.88 11.63
N GLY A 802 -5.07 28.77 11.73
CA GLY A 802 -6.01 28.29 10.71
C GLY A 802 -5.57 27.08 9.88
N LEU A 803 -4.27 26.76 9.85
CA LEU A 803 -3.71 25.69 9.01
C LEU A 803 -2.96 24.66 9.86
N ILE A 804 -2.95 23.41 9.44
CA ILE A 804 -2.22 22.31 10.10
C ILE A 804 -1.01 21.95 9.24
N LEU A 805 0.19 21.94 9.84
CA LEU A 805 1.44 21.57 9.15
C LEU A 805 1.30 20.22 8.45
N TYR A 806 1.85 20.14 7.24
CA TYR A 806 1.90 18.95 6.38
C TYR A 806 0.54 18.41 5.95
N ASN A 807 -0.55 19.13 6.18
CA ASN A 807 -1.83 18.86 5.53
C ASN A 807 -1.89 19.50 4.15
N LYS A 808 -2.65 18.86 3.25
CA LYS A 808 -2.91 19.39 1.92
C LYS A 808 -4.07 20.39 1.90
N TYR A 809 -3.91 21.47 1.16
CA TYR A 809 -4.93 22.50 0.97
C TYR A 809 -4.98 22.93 -0.50
N SER A 810 -6.19 23.09 -1.03
CA SER A 810 -6.38 23.76 -2.31
C SER A 810 -6.16 25.27 -2.13
N ARG A 811 -5.87 25.98 -3.23
CA ARG A 811 -5.80 27.46 -3.21
C ARG A 811 -7.08 28.10 -2.67
N LYS A 812 -8.23 27.48 -2.97
CA LYS A 812 -9.54 27.92 -2.49
C LYS A 812 -9.68 27.75 -0.98
N ASP A 813 -9.25 26.61 -0.44
CA ASP A 813 -9.24 26.38 1.01
C ASP A 813 -8.35 27.41 1.70
N VAL A 814 -7.17 27.71 1.16
CA VAL A 814 -6.27 28.71 1.74
C VAL A 814 -6.91 30.10 1.73
N CYS A 815 -7.53 30.52 0.63
CA CYS A 815 -8.25 31.81 0.58
C CYS A 815 -9.35 31.88 1.66
N ARG A 816 -10.11 30.80 1.82
CA ARG A 816 -11.16 30.68 2.84
C ARG A 816 -10.57 30.75 4.24
N LEU A 817 -9.52 29.97 4.52
CA LEU A 817 -8.86 29.85 5.81
C LEU A 817 -8.16 31.13 6.27
N LEU A 818 -7.64 31.92 5.31
CA LEU A 818 -7.07 33.25 5.54
C LEU A 818 -8.13 34.36 5.68
N ASN A 819 -9.41 34.01 5.77
CA ASN A 819 -10.53 34.95 5.94
C ASN A 819 -10.63 36.00 4.82
N TRP A 820 -10.34 35.62 3.57
CA TRP A 820 -10.54 36.53 2.45
C TRP A 820 -12.02 36.61 2.07
N GLU A 821 -12.49 37.80 1.69
CA GLU A 821 -13.91 38.07 1.42
C GLU A 821 -14.50 37.26 0.26
N ASN A 822 -13.68 36.84 -0.70
CA ASN A 822 -14.13 36.21 -1.94
C ASN A 822 -13.14 35.13 -2.39
N ASP A 823 -13.65 34.09 -3.05
CA ASP A 823 -12.84 33.10 -3.75
C ASP A 823 -12.14 33.76 -4.95
N ILE A 824 -10.84 34.03 -4.78
CA ILE A 824 -9.96 34.54 -5.83
C ILE A 824 -8.89 33.52 -6.22
N SER A 825 -9.10 32.24 -5.90
CA SER A 825 -8.13 31.14 -6.08
C SER A 825 -7.58 31.05 -7.51
N SER A 826 -8.41 31.34 -8.53
CA SER A 826 -8.02 31.39 -9.95
C SER A 826 -6.98 32.46 -10.28
N THR A 827 -6.80 33.45 -9.41
CA THR A 827 -5.91 34.60 -9.61
C THR A 827 -4.79 34.68 -8.57
N VAL A 828 -4.61 33.63 -7.77
CA VAL A 828 -3.49 33.48 -6.82
C VAL A 828 -2.22 33.02 -7.55
N TYR A 829 -2.34 32.17 -8.56
CA TYR A 829 -1.20 31.61 -9.31
C TYR A 829 -0.13 31.02 -8.36
N GLY A 830 1.12 31.50 -8.43
CA GLY A 830 2.20 31.12 -7.53
C GLY A 830 2.21 31.87 -6.19
N TYR A 831 1.74 33.11 -6.14
CA TYR A 831 1.59 33.87 -4.89
C TYR A 831 0.71 35.09 -5.08
N ARG A 832 0.09 35.54 -3.98
CA ARG A 832 -0.64 36.80 -3.93
C ARG A 832 -0.75 37.35 -2.52
N THR A 833 -0.29 38.57 -2.30
CA THR A 833 -0.47 39.26 -1.02
C THR A 833 -1.85 39.90 -0.92
N ARG A 834 -2.54 39.66 0.20
CA ARG A 834 -3.77 40.38 0.58
C ARG A 834 -3.83 40.48 2.11
N ASN A 835 -4.26 41.63 2.62
CA ASN A 835 -4.30 41.91 4.06
C ASN A 835 -2.94 41.62 4.75
N ASN A 836 -1.84 41.99 4.09
CA ASN A 836 -0.45 41.73 4.51
C ASN A 836 -0.09 40.25 4.70
N ILE A 837 -0.86 39.31 4.17
CA ILE A 837 -0.56 37.87 4.21
C ILE A 837 -0.26 37.38 2.80
N THR A 838 0.81 36.61 2.65
CA THR A 838 1.28 36.09 1.36
C THR A 838 1.38 34.56 1.39
N PRO A 839 0.39 33.83 0.87
CA PRO A 839 0.56 32.42 0.55
C PRO A 839 1.36 32.25 -0.75
N CYS A 840 2.38 31.40 -0.71
CA CYS A 840 3.23 31.00 -1.83
C CYS A 840 2.98 29.52 -2.16
N PHE A 841 2.61 29.23 -3.41
CA PHE A 841 2.31 27.91 -3.95
C PHE A 841 3.37 27.50 -4.95
N VAL A 842 4.01 26.35 -4.73
CA VAL A 842 5.08 25.82 -5.56
C VAL A 842 4.76 24.41 -6.02
N THR A 843 4.87 24.18 -7.33
CA THR A 843 5.02 22.83 -7.89
C THR A 843 6.52 22.57 -8.02
N TYR A 844 7.04 21.57 -7.30
CA TYR A 844 8.48 21.35 -7.12
C TYR A 844 9.15 20.83 -8.40
N HIS A 845 8.64 19.72 -8.94
CA HIS A 845 9.01 19.18 -10.25
C HIS A 845 8.00 19.64 -11.29
N LYS A 846 8.50 20.40 -12.26
CA LYS A 846 7.76 20.95 -13.39
C LYS A 846 7.90 19.98 -14.57
N SER A 847 6.83 19.75 -15.34
CA SER A 847 6.91 18.95 -16.56
C SER A 847 7.82 19.61 -17.60
N GLU A 848 8.51 18.80 -18.41
CA GLU A 848 9.45 19.25 -19.44
C GLU A 848 8.80 20.17 -20.50
N ASP A 849 7.48 20.03 -20.73
CA ASP A 849 6.71 20.84 -21.68
C ASP A 849 6.20 22.19 -21.13
N ILE A 850 6.69 22.65 -19.97
CA ILE A 850 6.25 23.92 -19.38
C ILE A 850 6.88 25.13 -20.09
N GLU A 851 6.07 26.17 -20.35
CA GLU A 851 6.57 27.44 -20.88
C GLU A 851 7.69 28.02 -20.00
N ASP A 852 8.82 28.41 -20.62
CA ASP A 852 10.00 29.00 -19.95
C ASP A 852 9.64 30.18 -19.03
N THR A 853 8.53 30.88 -19.29
CA THR A 853 8.07 32.04 -18.52
C THR A 853 7.57 31.71 -17.11
N ILE A 854 7.39 30.43 -16.79
CA ILE A 854 6.95 29.92 -15.48
C ILE A 854 7.89 28.83 -14.91
N ASN A 855 9.03 28.58 -15.55
CA ASN A 855 10.06 27.62 -15.10
C ASN A 855 11.01 28.22 -14.05
N TYR A 856 10.45 28.60 -12.89
CA TYR A 856 11.20 29.10 -11.73
C TYR A 856 12.09 28.05 -11.05
N ASN A 857 13.27 28.44 -10.56
CA ASN A 857 14.21 27.59 -9.80
C ASN A 857 13.85 27.50 -8.30
N ASP A 858 12.64 27.03 -8.01
CA ASP A 858 12.19 26.79 -6.64
C ASP A 858 12.74 25.44 -6.14
N HIS A 859 13.53 25.43 -5.07
CA HIS A 859 14.10 24.19 -4.53
C HIS A 859 14.40 24.28 -3.03
N PHE A 860 14.46 23.12 -2.37
CA PHE A 860 14.96 23.07 -1.00
C PHE A 860 16.49 23.14 -1.00
N ILE A 861 17.05 24.12 -0.29
CA ILE A 861 18.50 24.18 0.01
C ILE A 861 18.83 23.24 1.18
N SER A 862 17.91 23.14 2.14
CA SER A 862 17.96 22.23 3.27
C SER A 862 16.54 22.04 3.83
N PRO A 863 16.29 21.10 4.76
CA PRO A 863 14.97 20.95 5.40
C PRO A 863 14.44 22.22 6.09
N SER A 864 15.29 23.22 6.36
CA SER A 864 14.90 24.47 7.01
C SER A 864 14.97 25.70 6.10
N VAL A 865 15.47 25.55 4.87
CA VAL A 865 15.71 26.68 3.96
C VAL A 865 15.22 26.34 2.56
N PHE A 866 14.33 27.16 2.04
CA PHE A 866 13.73 27.01 0.71
C PHE A 866 14.12 28.20 -0.18
N ALA A 867 14.65 27.92 -1.36
CA ALA A 867 14.87 28.91 -2.40
C ALA A 867 13.56 29.12 -3.16
N TRP A 868 13.13 30.37 -3.27
CA TRP A 868 11.88 30.74 -3.92
C TRP A 868 12.10 31.87 -4.92
N GLU A 869 11.42 31.82 -6.06
CA GLU A 869 11.47 32.89 -7.04
C GLU A 869 10.12 33.56 -7.26
N SER A 870 10.18 34.85 -7.53
CA SER A 870 9.01 35.59 -7.97
C SER A 870 8.60 35.23 -9.39
N ARG A 871 7.33 35.54 -9.71
CA ARG A 871 6.80 35.53 -11.07
C ARG A 871 7.68 36.32 -12.04
N SER A 872 7.73 35.88 -13.30
CA SER A 872 8.50 36.54 -14.36
C SER A 872 8.10 38.00 -14.56
N ASN A 873 9.05 38.79 -15.07
CA ASN A 873 8.91 40.22 -15.27
C ASN A 873 8.60 40.99 -13.97
N ARG A 874 9.33 40.68 -12.89
CA ARG A 874 9.26 41.36 -11.59
C ARG A 874 10.65 41.79 -11.14
N LYS A 875 10.71 43.01 -10.60
CA LYS A 875 11.90 43.64 -9.99
C LYS A 875 11.62 43.92 -8.51
N LEU A 876 12.66 44.18 -7.71
CA LEU A 876 12.53 44.54 -6.29
C LEU A 876 11.55 45.69 -6.07
N LYS A 877 11.59 46.70 -6.94
CA LYS A 877 10.70 47.88 -6.86
C LYS A 877 9.25 47.61 -7.27
N SER A 878 8.92 46.43 -7.76
CA SER A 878 7.55 46.10 -8.16
C SER A 878 6.66 46.10 -6.92
N SER A 879 5.47 46.70 -7.01
CA SER A 879 4.53 46.77 -5.89
C SER A 879 4.22 45.38 -5.32
N GLU A 880 4.10 44.38 -6.19
CA GLU A 880 3.87 42.99 -5.82
C GLU A 880 4.99 42.42 -4.95
N ILE A 881 6.25 42.72 -5.27
CA ILE A 881 7.42 42.25 -4.52
C ILE A 881 7.57 43.00 -3.20
N GLN A 882 7.33 44.31 -3.20
CA GLN A 882 7.30 45.09 -1.96
C GLN A 882 6.24 44.56 -0.99
N ASN A 883 5.08 44.15 -1.50
CA ASN A 883 4.03 43.53 -0.67
C ASN A 883 4.47 42.18 -0.06
N VAL A 884 5.29 41.38 -0.76
CA VAL A 884 5.87 40.15 -0.20
C VAL A 884 6.88 40.47 0.89
N ILE A 885 7.80 41.41 0.63
CA ILE A 885 8.86 41.81 1.57
C ILE A 885 8.29 42.34 2.89
N TYR A 886 7.24 43.15 2.80
CA TYR A 886 6.57 43.74 3.96
C TYR A 886 5.33 42.95 4.42
N SER A 887 5.20 41.68 4.02
CA SER A 887 4.11 40.83 4.46
C SER A 887 4.29 40.48 5.94
N ASP A 888 3.22 40.62 6.73
CA ASP A 888 3.20 40.25 8.16
C ASP A 888 3.35 38.73 8.35
N ARG A 889 2.88 37.94 7.38
CA ARG A 889 2.92 36.47 7.40
C ARG A 889 3.10 35.90 5.99
N ILE A 890 4.11 35.07 5.79
CA ILE A 890 4.36 34.35 4.53
C ILE A 890 4.15 32.86 4.78
N LEU A 891 3.35 32.21 3.95
CA LEU A 891 3.02 30.79 4.08
C LEU A 891 3.54 30.02 2.88
N LEU A 892 4.24 28.91 3.10
CA LEU A 892 4.77 28.08 2.02
C LEU A 892 3.90 26.83 1.81
N PHE A 893 3.47 26.63 0.57
CA PHE A 893 2.70 25.47 0.11
C PHE A 893 3.43 24.81 -1.05
N VAL A 894 3.74 23.51 -0.93
CA VAL A 894 4.50 22.77 -1.95
C VAL A 894 3.77 21.49 -2.34
N LYS A 895 3.74 21.17 -3.62
CA LYS A 895 3.39 19.84 -4.12
C LYS A 895 4.53 19.32 -4.99
N LYS A 896 4.70 17.99 -5.06
CA LYS A 896 5.80 17.41 -5.83
C LYS A 896 5.62 17.71 -7.32
N GLU A 897 4.47 17.38 -7.89
CA GLU A 897 4.19 17.52 -9.32
C GLU A 897 2.71 17.77 -9.58
N ASP A 898 2.35 18.10 -10.83
CA ASP A 898 0.96 18.38 -11.19
C ASP A 898 0.04 17.16 -11.18
N ALA A 899 0.60 15.95 -11.39
CA ALA A 899 -0.15 14.69 -11.35
C ALA A 899 -0.78 14.40 -9.96
N GLU A 900 -0.25 15.00 -8.89
CA GLU A 900 -0.78 14.84 -7.53
C GLU A 900 -2.15 15.51 -7.29
N GLY A 901 -2.59 16.37 -8.21
CA GLY A 901 -3.84 17.12 -8.12
C GLY A 901 -3.66 18.61 -7.80
N THR A 902 -4.73 19.22 -7.29
CA THR A 902 -4.83 20.68 -7.08
C THR A 902 -4.32 21.17 -5.74
N ASP A 903 -4.07 20.26 -4.81
CA ASP A 903 -3.82 20.57 -3.41
C ASP A 903 -2.31 20.53 -3.11
N PHE A 904 -1.89 21.38 -2.17
CA PHE A 904 -0.48 21.56 -1.82
C PHE A 904 -0.28 21.31 -0.33
N TYR A 905 0.82 20.67 0.03
CA TYR A 905 1.23 20.49 1.43
C TYR A 905 1.62 21.84 2.03
N TYR A 906 1.03 22.19 3.16
CA TYR A 906 1.45 23.36 3.93
C TYR A 906 2.75 23.07 4.69
N MET A 907 3.83 23.74 4.33
CA MET A 907 5.17 23.57 4.92
C MET A 907 5.41 24.42 6.16
N GLY A 908 4.46 25.28 6.50
CA GLY A 908 4.56 26.21 7.61
C GLY A 908 4.75 27.65 7.19
N ASP A 909 4.82 28.49 8.21
CA ASP A 909 5.14 29.90 8.05
C ASP A 909 6.66 30.06 7.84
N VAL A 910 7.02 31.07 7.05
CA VAL A 910 8.40 31.33 6.66
C VAL A 910 8.79 32.78 6.90
N SER A 911 10.08 32.98 7.16
CA SER A 911 10.71 34.30 7.26
C SER A 911 11.73 34.49 6.14
N ILE A 912 11.87 35.73 5.66
CA ILE A 912 12.89 36.06 4.65
C ILE A 912 14.25 36.18 5.36
N ILE A 913 15.29 35.56 4.82
CA ILE A 913 16.66 35.74 5.31
C ILE A 913 17.15 37.14 4.88
N GLU A 914 17.56 37.98 5.84
CA GLU A 914 17.70 39.44 5.70
C GLU A 914 18.69 39.95 4.63
N ASP A 915 19.51 39.09 4.01
CA ASP A 915 20.42 39.43 2.91
C ASP A 915 20.29 38.49 1.70
N SER A 916 19.14 37.82 1.55
CA SER A 916 18.93 36.81 0.51
C SER A 916 18.20 37.27 -0.74
N ILE A 917 17.74 38.53 -0.76
CA ILE A 917 16.89 39.02 -1.85
C ILE A 917 17.77 39.57 -2.97
N GLU A 918 17.71 38.94 -4.13
CA GLU A 918 18.55 39.28 -5.28
C GLU A 918 17.70 39.42 -6.56
N GLU A 919 17.90 40.51 -7.32
CA GLU A 919 17.35 40.60 -8.68
C GLU A 919 18.24 39.78 -9.63
N ALA A 920 17.61 38.97 -10.47
CA ALA A 920 18.28 38.23 -11.53
C ALA A 920 17.46 38.25 -12.81
N LEU A 921 18.01 37.62 -13.84
CA LEU A 921 17.37 37.42 -15.13
C LEU A 921 17.17 35.92 -15.33
N MET A 922 16.00 35.52 -15.83
CA MET A 922 15.75 34.12 -16.16
C MET A 922 16.77 33.63 -17.21
N PRO A 923 17.30 32.39 -17.08
CA PRO A 923 18.36 31.87 -17.94
C PRO A 923 18.06 31.98 -19.44
N ASP A 924 16.84 31.65 -19.86
CA ASP A 924 16.48 31.53 -21.28
C ASP A 924 15.68 32.73 -21.82
N SER A 925 14.82 33.34 -21.01
CA SER A 925 13.96 34.45 -21.45
C SER A 925 14.52 35.84 -21.18
N ASN A 926 15.61 35.95 -20.41
CA ASN A 926 16.24 37.20 -19.98
C ASN A 926 15.26 38.20 -19.32
N THR A 927 14.16 37.69 -18.76
CA THR A 927 13.16 38.49 -18.06
C THR A 927 13.54 38.66 -16.59
N PRO A 928 13.26 39.83 -15.96
CA PRO A 928 13.64 40.07 -14.58
C PRO A 928 12.81 39.22 -13.62
N ILE A 929 13.50 38.63 -12.63
CA ILE A 929 12.96 37.86 -11.52
C ILE A 929 13.65 38.28 -10.22
N VAL A 930 13.04 37.96 -9.08
CA VAL A 930 13.59 38.21 -7.75
C VAL A 930 13.69 36.88 -7.01
N HIS A 931 14.89 36.54 -6.56
CA HIS A 931 15.14 35.37 -5.72
C HIS A 931 14.99 35.72 -4.25
N PHE A 932 14.49 34.77 -3.48
CA PHE A 932 14.38 34.82 -2.03
C PHE A 932 14.93 33.53 -1.44
N LYS A 933 15.46 33.62 -0.21
CA LYS A 933 15.62 32.44 0.64
C LYS A 933 14.69 32.56 1.83
N PHE A 934 13.77 31.62 1.91
CA PHE A 934 12.84 31.47 3.01
C PHE A 934 13.44 30.54 4.06
N LYS A 935 13.45 30.99 5.31
CA LYS A 935 13.73 30.18 6.48
C LYS A 935 12.41 29.72 7.08
N LEU A 936 12.19 28.41 7.10
CA LEU A 936 11.01 27.82 7.72
C LEU A 936 11.10 27.94 9.24
N GLU A 937 9.98 28.25 9.90
CA GLU A 937 9.91 28.25 11.37
C GLU A 937 10.23 26.88 11.96
N GLN A 938 9.76 25.83 11.29
CA GLN A 938 10.02 24.44 11.65
C GLN A 938 10.63 23.72 10.44
N PRO A 939 11.73 22.97 10.61
CA PRO A 939 12.26 22.14 9.53
C PRO A 939 11.20 21.14 9.05
N VAL A 940 11.11 20.95 7.72
CA VAL A 940 10.29 19.90 7.12
C VAL A 940 10.77 18.55 7.65
N ASN A 941 9.84 17.66 8.00
CA ASN A 941 10.22 16.32 8.40
C ASN A 941 10.90 15.57 7.25
N ASN A 942 11.90 14.76 7.57
CA ASN A 942 12.74 14.09 6.57
C ASN A 942 11.95 13.26 5.56
N GLU A 943 10.83 12.64 5.96
CA GLU A 943 10.04 11.81 5.04
C GLU A 943 9.38 12.63 3.94
N LEU A 944 8.73 13.73 4.32
CA LEU A 944 8.08 14.62 3.35
C LEU A 944 9.12 15.39 2.54
N TYR A 945 10.21 15.80 3.18
CA TYR A 945 11.35 16.41 2.51
C TYR A 945 11.89 15.49 1.41
N ASN A 946 12.28 14.25 1.76
CA ASN A 946 12.79 13.28 0.81
C ASN A 946 11.77 13.02 -0.31
N TYR A 947 10.51 12.79 0.05
CA TYR A 947 9.44 12.59 -0.93
C TYR A 947 9.38 13.70 -1.99
N ILE A 948 9.44 14.96 -1.56
CA ILE A 948 9.36 16.13 -2.44
C ILE A 948 10.66 16.32 -3.24
N THR A 949 11.83 16.09 -2.64
CA THR A 949 13.12 16.38 -3.27
C THR A 949 13.65 15.26 -4.16
N THR A 950 13.09 14.04 -4.11
CA THR A 950 13.53 12.93 -4.96
C THR A 950 13.17 13.19 -6.42
N GLU A 951 14.18 13.49 -7.24
CA GLU A 951 14.10 13.60 -8.70
C GLU A 951 13.77 12.26 -9.35
N LYS A 952 12.97 12.27 -10.43
CA LYS A 952 12.89 11.13 -11.35
C LYS A 952 14.26 10.98 -11.98
N LYS A 953 14.96 9.89 -11.67
CA LYS A 953 16.14 9.54 -12.45
C LYS A 953 15.67 9.14 -13.84
N ASP A 954 16.17 9.81 -14.87
CA ASP A 954 16.14 9.26 -16.21
C ASP A 954 16.79 7.87 -16.17
N GLU A 955 16.12 6.91 -16.79
CA GLU A 955 16.51 5.51 -16.87
C GLU A 955 17.78 5.35 -17.73
N THR A 956 18.92 5.82 -17.23
CA THR A 956 20.24 5.50 -17.78
C THR A 956 21.00 4.68 -16.76
N PHE A 957 21.07 3.37 -16.99
CA PHE A 957 21.88 2.46 -16.20
C PHE A 957 23.37 2.69 -16.48
N ASP A 958 24.15 2.96 -15.43
CA ASP A 958 25.60 2.72 -15.43
C ASP A 958 25.81 1.20 -15.27
N GLU A 959 26.27 0.52 -16.33
CA GLU A 959 26.58 -0.91 -16.36
C GLU A 959 27.69 -1.34 -15.35
N ASP A 960 28.32 -0.39 -14.66
CA ASP A 960 29.38 -0.66 -13.67
C ASP A 960 28.86 -1.02 -12.26
N GLU A 961 27.55 -0.94 -12.01
CA GLU A 961 26.98 -1.24 -10.68
C GLU A 961 26.82 -2.76 -10.42
N LEU A 962 27.88 -3.31 -9.79
CA LEU A 962 28.07 -4.69 -9.27
C LEU A 962 28.93 -5.62 -10.15
N ILE A 963 30.15 -5.19 -10.46
CA ILE A 963 31.20 -6.09 -10.92
C ILE A 963 31.64 -7.05 -9.79
N ILE A 964 31.31 -8.34 -9.94
CA ILE A 964 32.13 -9.46 -9.46
C ILE A 964 32.33 -10.37 -10.68
N ASP A 965 33.59 -10.52 -11.09
CA ASP A 965 34.03 -11.26 -12.28
C ASP A 965 33.35 -12.62 -12.46
N LEU A 966 32.76 -12.83 -13.64
CA LEU A 966 32.45 -14.15 -14.19
C LEU A 966 33.08 -14.28 -15.59
N PRO A 967 33.66 -15.44 -15.95
CA PRO A 967 34.35 -15.63 -17.21
C PRO A 967 33.37 -15.70 -18.39
N LYS A 968 33.56 -14.81 -19.37
CA LYS A 968 32.86 -14.83 -20.67
C LYS A 968 33.40 -15.96 -21.54
N ASN A 969 32.54 -16.90 -21.93
CA ASN A 969 32.74 -17.75 -23.11
C ASN A 969 31.85 -17.25 -24.24
N SER A 970 32.46 -16.74 -25.30
CA SER A 970 31.79 -16.33 -26.54
C SER A 970 31.90 -17.44 -27.58
N GLU A 971 30.76 -17.92 -28.10
CA GLU A 971 30.68 -18.50 -29.44
C GLU A 971 29.64 -17.73 -30.26
N ASN A 972 30.10 -17.10 -31.34
CA ASN A 972 29.27 -16.42 -32.33
C ASN A 972 28.37 -17.43 -33.07
N LYS A 973 27.06 -17.18 -33.07
CA LYS A 973 26.13 -17.80 -34.03
C LYS A 973 25.59 -16.74 -34.99
N ASN A 974 25.66 -17.04 -36.28
CA ASN A 974 25.12 -16.25 -37.39
C ASN A 974 23.65 -15.88 -37.14
N LEU A 975 23.34 -14.58 -37.13
CA LEU A 975 21.98 -14.06 -37.01
C LEU A 975 21.19 -14.34 -38.31
N GLN A 976 20.11 -15.10 -38.19
CA GLN A 976 19.08 -15.20 -39.23
C GLN A 976 17.94 -14.25 -38.86
N PHE A 977 17.48 -13.46 -39.83
CA PHE A 977 16.41 -12.48 -39.64
C PHE A 977 15.04 -13.12 -39.84
N THR A 978 14.18 -13.08 -38.81
CA THR A 978 12.87 -13.75 -38.82
C THR A 978 11.72 -12.80 -38.49
N ILE A 979 10.52 -13.09 -39.01
CA ILE A 979 9.26 -12.45 -38.62
C ILE A 979 8.20 -13.51 -38.30
N PRO A 980 7.19 -13.20 -37.46
CA PRO A 980 6.11 -14.13 -37.15
C PRO A 980 5.16 -14.33 -38.34
N LEU A 981 4.95 -15.57 -38.75
CA LEU A 981 3.87 -16.03 -39.63
C LEU A 981 2.75 -16.63 -38.78
N PHE A 982 1.65 -15.90 -38.63
CA PHE A 982 0.48 -16.35 -37.87
C PHE A 982 -0.30 -17.42 -38.63
N ASP A 983 -0.83 -18.40 -37.90
CA ASP A 983 -1.55 -19.56 -38.48
C ASP A 983 -3.04 -19.27 -38.79
N PHE A 984 -3.49 -18.02 -38.65
CA PHE A 984 -4.79 -17.58 -39.15
C PHE A 984 -4.70 -17.10 -40.61
N TYR A 985 -5.84 -17.09 -41.30
CA TYR A 985 -5.95 -16.49 -42.62
C TYR A 985 -6.94 -15.34 -42.65
N ALA A 986 -6.67 -14.37 -43.52
CA ALA A 986 -7.59 -13.29 -43.81
C ALA A 986 -8.37 -13.59 -45.09
N ALA A 987 -9.70 -13.44 -45.04
CA ALA A 987 -10.53 -13.63 -46.21
C ALA A 987 -10.37 -12.43 -47.16
N ALA A 988 -9.98 -12.68 -48.40
CA ALA A 988 -10.28 -11.79 -49.52
C ALA A 988 -11.75 -12.01 -49.94
N GLY A 989 -12.67 -11.80 -48.99
CA GLY A 989 -14.13 -11.88 -49.09
C GLY A 989 -14.75 -10.87 -48.10
N THR A 990 -15.86 -11.22 -47.43
CA THR A 990 -16.46 -10.39 -46.36
C THR A 990 -15.59 -10.36 -45.10
N PHE A 991 -15.67 -11.39 -44.26
CA PHE A 991 -14.77 -11.68 -43.14
C PHE A 991 -14.58 -13.20 -43.09
N SER A 992 -13.44 -13.67 -42.57
CA SER A 992 -13.22 -15.10 -42.34
C SER A 992 -14.23 -15.67 -41.34
N GLU A 993 -14.27 -16.99 -41.20
CA GLU A 993 -14.85 -17.61 -40.00
C GLU A 993 -14.11 -17.13 -38.74
N LEU A 994 -14.76 -17.21 -37.58
CA LEU A 994 -14.15 -16.89 -36.30
C LEU A 994 -12.98 -17.85 -36.02
N GLN A 995 -11.79 -17.31 -35.84
CA GLN A 995 -10.55 -18.04 -35.61
C GLN A 995 -10.01 -17.71 -34.21
N ALA A 996 -9.64 -18.76 -33.46
CA ALA A 996 -9.20 -18.67 -32.06
C ALA A 996 -7.66 -18.65 -31.89
N GLU A 997 -6.91 -19.00 -32.93
CA GLU A 997 -5.48 -19.26 -32.85
C GLU A 997 -4.64 -18.03 -33.19
N LYS A 998 -3.74 -17.64 -32.27
CA LYS A 998 -2.67 -16.64 -32.46
C LYS A 998 -1.28 -17.27 -32.40
N ASP A 999 -1.20 -18.59 -32.54
CA ASP A 999 0.07 -19.29 -32.70
C ASP A 999 0.73 -18.84 -34.01
N TYR A 1000 2.05 -18.74 -33.99
CA TYR A 1000 2.84 -18.34 -35.16
C TYR A 1000 4.09 -19.19 -35.27
N LYS A 1001 4.60 -19.30 -36.49
CA LYS A 1001 5.94 -19.84 -36.77
C LYS A 1001 6.82 -18.72 -37.27
N GLU A 1002 8.11 -18.78 -36.99
CA GLU A 1002 9.04 -17.82 -37.55
C GLU A 1002 9.42 -18.20 -38.99
N ILE A 1003 9.38 -17.21 -39.88
CA ILE A 1003 9.84 -17.34 -41.27
C ILE A 1003 11.04 -16.42 -41.50
N VAL A 1004 12.02 -16.91 -42.26
CA VAL A 1004 13.20 -16.13 -42.61
C VAL A 1004 12.83 -15.11 -43.69
N VAL A 1005 13.20 -13.86 -43.49
CA VAL A 1005 12.91 -12.76 -44.42
C VAL A 1005 14.16 -11.93 -44.71
N GLU A 1006 14.10 -11.12 -45.77
CA GLU A 1006 15.17 -10.19 -46.12
C GLU A 1006 15.44 -9.19 -44.97
N GLU A 1007 16.70 -8.79 -44.80
CA GLU A 1007 17.17 -7.88 -43.74
C GLU A 1007 16.35 -6.58 -43.60
N ARG A 1008 15.79 -6.05 -44.69
CA ARG A 1008 14.94 -4.85 -44.67
C ARG A 1008 13.65 -4.99 -43.86
N TYR A 1009 13.23 -6.22 -43.55
CA TYR A 1009 12.06 -6.51 -42.71
C TYR A 1009 12.44 -6.94 -41.28
N ALA A 1010 13.74 -7.08 -41.01
CA ALA A 1010 14.26 -7.72 -39.81
C ALA A 1010 14.35 -6.84 -38.57
N ASN A 1011 14.31 -5.52 -38.76
CA ASN A 1011 14.69 -4.55 -37.73
C ASN A 1011 13.52 -3.80 -37.10
N ASN A 1012 12.33 -4.38 -37.05
CA ASN A 1012 11.25 -3.86 -36.19
C ASN A 1012 10.22 -4.95 -35.95
N GLU A 1013 9.77 -5.11 -34.70
CA GLU A 1013 8.57 -5.91 -34.33
C GLU A 1013 7.27 -5.44 -35.02
N ASP A 1014 7.38 -4.46 -35.91
CA ASP A 1014 6.31 -3.92 -36.74
C ASP A 1014 5.85 -4.89 -37.82
N TYR A 1015 6.63 -5.88 -38.27
CA TYR A 1015 6.22 -6.73 -39.40
C TYR A 1015 5.76 -8.12 -38.96
N PHE A 1016 4.68 -8.61 -39.59
CA PHE A 1016 4.19 -9.97 -39.43
C PHE A 1016 3.61 -10.48 -40.75
N ALA A 1017 3.41 -11.80 -40.85
CA ALA A 1017 2.82 -12.42 -42.02
C ALA A 1017 1.57 -13.23 -41.68
N CYS A 1018 0.62 -13.30 -42.60
CA CYS A 1018 -0.50 -14.25 -42.57
C CYS A 1018 -0.91 -14.64 -44.00
N LYS A 1019 -1.68 -15.72 -44.15
CA LYS A 1019 -2.22 -16.12 -45.45
C LYS A 1019 -3.44 -15.30 -45.82
N VAL A 1020 -3.59 -14.99 -47.11
CA VAL A 1020 -4.80 -14.35 -47.67
C VAL A 1020 -5.48 -15.32 -48.64
N ILE A 1021 -6.77 -15.61 -48.40
CA ILE A 1021 -7.53 -16.59 -49.18
C ILE A 1021 -8.78 -15.93 -49.76
N GLY A 1022 -8.97 -16.04 -51.07
CA GLY A 1022 -10.11 -15.49 -51.82
C GLY A 1022 -9.70 -14.64 -53.03
N GLU A 1023 -10.66 -14.36 -53.91
CA GLU A 1023 -10.40 -13.72 -55.21
C GLU A 1023 -10.71 -12.22 -55.25
N SER A 1024 -11.33 -11.66 -54.21
CA SER A 1024 -11.75 -10.24 -54.24
C SER A 1024 -10.60 -9.23 -54.15
N MET A 1025 -9.35 -9.70 -53.98
CA MET A 1025 -8.14 -8.87 -53.97
C MET A 1025 -7.13 -9.28 -55.05
N ASN A 1026 -7.51 -10.17 -55.99
CA ASN A 1026 -6.59 -10.84 -56.93
C ASN A 1026 -5.84 -9.91 -57.90
N LYS A 1027 -6.25 -8.64 -58.05
CA LYS A 1027 -5.51 -7.63 -58.81
C LYS A 1027 -4.22 -7.20 -58.09
N ARG A 1028 -4.13 -7.40 -56.78
CA ARG A 1028 -2.98 -7.00 -55.93
C ARG A 1028 -2.43 -8.13 -55.07
N ILE A 1029 -3.27 -9.05 -54.60
CA ILE A 1029 -2.92 -10.18 -53.75
C ILE A 1029 -3.54 -11.43 -54.38
N PRO A 1030 -2.75 -12.31 -55.03
CA PRO A 1030 -3.23 -13.59 -55.54
C PRO A 1030 -3.82 -14.45 -54.42
N ASN A 1031 -4.79 -15.30 -54.78
CA ASN A 1031 -5.42 -16.20 -53.83
C ASN A 1031 -4.43 -17.23 -53.27
N GLY A 1032 -4.41 -17.40 -51.95
CA GLY A 1032 -3.51 -18.33 -51.26
C GLY A 1032 -2.12 -17.76 -50.94
N SER A 1033 -1.86 -16.49 -51.26
CA SER A 1033 -0.59 -15.84 -51.00
C SER A 1033 -0.33 -15.61 -49.51
N THR A 1034 0.93 -15.78 -49.08
CA THR A 1034 1.39 -15.29 -47.78
C THR A 1034 1.83 -13.84 -47.92
N CYS A 1035 1.28 -12.97 -47.08
CA CYS A 1035 1.47 -11.53 -47.19
C CYS A 1035 2.15 -10.99 -45.94
N ILE A 1036 3.13 -10.10 -46.11
CA ILE A 1036 3.73 -9.32 -45.02
C ILE A 1036 2.86 -8.08 -44.80
N PHE A 1037 2.53 -7.83 -43.54
CA PHE A 1037 1.83 -6.65 -43.05
C PHE A 1037 2.72 -5.90 -42.05
N LYS A 1038 2.62 -4.58 -42.06
CA LYS A 1038 3.16 -3.72 -41.01
C LYS A 1038 2.08 -3.41 -39.98
N LYS A 1039 2.33 -3.62 -38.69
CA LYS A 1039 1.45 -3.26 -37.57
C LYS A 1039 1.05 -1.80 -37.69
N TYR A 1040 -0.24 -1.56 -37.52
CA TYR A 1040 -0.78 -0.22 -37.65
C TYR A 1040 -0.61 0.58 -36.34
N THR A 1041 0.25 1.60 -36.34
CA THR A 1041 0.56 2.45 -35.16
C THR A 1041 -0.13 3.83 -35.17
N GLY A 1042 -0.86 4.19 -36.24
CA GLY A 1042 -1.53 5.50 -36.38
C GLY A 1042 -1.42 6.08 -37.79
N GLY A 1043 -2.18 7.15 -38.09
CA GLY A 1043 -2.14 7.85 -39.39
C GLY A 1043 -3.42 7.81 -40.23
N SER A 1044 -3.37 8.23 -41.50
CA SER A 1044 -4.48 8.09 -42.45
C SER A 1044 -4.49 6.69 -43.08
N ARG A 1045 -5.69 6.09 -43.16
CA ARG A 1045 -5.93 4.75 -43.73
C ARG A 1045 -6.55 4.80 -45.12
N ASP A 1046 -7.05 5.97 -45.53
CA ASP A 1046 -7.80 6.15 -46.77
C ASP A 1046 -6.93 5.81 -48.00
N GLY A 1047 -7.40 4.89 -48.84
CA GLY A 1047 -6.70 4.39 -50.03
C GLY A 1047 -5.71 3.25 -49.80
N LYS A 1048 -5.44 2.84 -48.56
CA LYS A 1048 -4.48 1.78 -48.23
C LYS A 1048 -5.13 0.40 -48.20
N ILE A 1049 -4.37 -0.65 -48.56
CA ILE A 1049 -4.80 -2.04 -48.36
C ILE A 1049 -4.49 -2.42 -46.91
N VAL A 1050 -5.52 -2.75 -46.15
CA VAL A 1050 -5.40 -3.01 -44.71
C VAL A 1050 -5.96 -4.38 -44.34
N LEU A 1051 -5.36 -4.97 -43.31
CA LEU A 1051 -5.87 -6.13 -42.61
C LEU A 1051 -6.75 -5.66 -41.45
N VAL A 1052 -8.00 -6.10 -41.46
CA VAL A 1052 -9.04 -5.72 -40.52
C VAL A 1052 -9.45 -6.92 -39.69
N GLU A 1053 -9.44 -6.75 -38.37
CA GLU A 1053 -10.01 -7.65 -37.38
C GLU A 1053 -11.41 -7.18 -37.00
N ASN A 1054 -12.37 -8.11 -36.90
CA ASN A 1054 -13.69 -7.90 -36.31
C ASN A 1054 -13.90 -8.88 -35.15
N ARG A 1055 -14.21 -8.36 -33.96
CA ARG A 1055 -14.34 -9.12 -32.70
C ARG A 1055 -15.80 -9.35 -32.33
N ASP A 1056 -16.11 -10.51 -31.74
CA ASP A 1056 -17.43 -10.77 -31.16
C ASP A 1056 -17.61 -9.93 -29.88
N ILE A 1057 -18.79 -9.31 -29.73
CA ILE A 1057 -19.14 -8.43 -28.61
C ILE A 1057 -19.36 -9.24 -27.32
N GLN A 1058 -19.64 -10.54 -27.42
CA GLN A 1058 -19.90 -11.40 -26.25
C GLN A 1058 -18.63 -12.03 -25.64
N ASP A 1059 -17.55 -12.15 -26.42
CA ASP A 1059 -16.26 -12.69 -25.94
C ASP A 1059 -15.07 -12.02 -26.68
N PRO A 1060 -14.56 -10.86 -26.19
CA PRO A 1060 -13.57 -10.04 -26.89
C PRO A 1060 -12.16 -10.66 -26.99
N ASP A 1061 -11.90 -11.74 -26.24
CA ASP A 1061 -10.54 -12.23 -25.99
C ASP A 1061 -10.19 -13.52 -26.74
N PHE A 1062 -11.19 -14.25 -27.29
CA PHE A 1062 -10.93 -15.60 -27.81
C PHE A 1062 -11.22 -15.84 -29.29
N ASN A 1063 -12.11 -15.10 -29.97
CA ASN A 1063 -12.48 -15.38 -31.36
C ASN A 1063 -12.53 -14.12 -32.24
N SER A 1064 -11.76 -14.10 -33.32
CA SER A 1064 -11.68 -12.96 -34.26
C SER A 1064 -11.91 -13.40 -35.71
N ALA A 1065 -12.57 -12.55 -36.50
CA ALA A 1065 -12.71 -12.72 -37.94
C ALA A 1065 -11.87 -11.68 -38.70
N PHE A 1066 -11.20 -12.09 -39.79
CA PHE A 1066 -10.23 -11.25 -40.49
C PHE A 1066 -10.58 -11.05 -41.98
N THR A 1067 -10.35 -9.84 -42.49
CA THR A 1067 -10.49 -9.51 -43.92
C THR A 1067 -9.40 -8.56 -44.40
N VAL A 1068 -9.06 -8.64 -45.69
CA VAL A 1068 -8.12 -7.70 -46.34
C VAL A 1068 -8.83 -6.99 -47.48
N LYS A 1069 -8.81 -5.64 -47.42
CA LYS A 1069 -9.50 -4.75 -48.38
C LYS A 1069 -8.81 -3.40 -48.49
N THR A 1070 -9.13 -2.65 -49.54
CA THR A 1070 -8.72 -1.24 -49.65
C THR A 1070 -9.64 -0.39 -48.79
N TYR A 1071 -9.11 0.31 -47.80
CA TYR A 1071 -9.89 1.10 -46.86
C TYR A 1071 -10.26 2.46 -47.46
N SER A 1072 -11.51 2.90 -47.28
CA SER A 1072 -11.91 4.27 -47.53
C SER A 1072 -12.88 4.80 -46.48
N SER A 1073 -12.76 6.08 -46.12
CA SER A 1073 -13.68 6.75 -45.19
C SER A 1073 -14.38 7.93 -45.87
N GLN A 1074 -15.71 7.96 -45.83
CA GLN A 1074 -16.49 9.12 -46.27
C GLN A 1074 -16.83 10.00 -45.06
N LYS A 1075 -16.73 11.33 -45.19
CA LYS A 1075 -17.13 12.28 -44.13
C LYS A 1075 -18.25 13.18 -44.66
N ILE A 1076 -19.30 13.39 -43.86
CA ILE A 1076 -20.41 14.29 -44.22
C ILE A 1076 -20.20 15.63 -43.50
N ILE A 1077 -20.15 16.72 -44.26
CA ILE A 1077 -20.04 18.10 -43.73
C ILE A 1077 -21.44 18.65 -43.51
N THR A 1078 -21.72 19.17 -42.31
CA THR A 1078 -22.94 19.92 -42.01
C THR A 1078 -22.62 21.31 -41.44
N GLU A 1079 -23.60 22.23 -41.43
CA GLU A 1079 -23.40 23.63 -41.03
C GLU A 1079 -22.96 23.82 -39.56
N ASN A 1080 -23.15 22.81 -38.69
CA ASN A 1080 -22.71 22.84 -37.29
C ASN A 1080 -21.43 22.02 -37.02
N GLY A 1081 -20.73 21.57 -38.07
CA GLY A 1081 -19.52 20.76 -37.99
C GLY A 1081 -19.59 19.45 -38.81
N TRP A 1082 -18.58 18.61 -38.66
CA TRP A 1082 -18.49 17.31 -39.33
C TRP A 1082 -19.14 16.22 -38.44
N THR A 1083 -20.03 15.40 -39.00
CA THR A 1083 -20.62 14.24 -38.29
C THR A 1083 -20.56 12.97 -39.15
N HIS A 1084 -20.73 11.81 -38.49
CA HIS A 1084 -20.01 10.53 -38.65
C HIS A 1084 -19.60 9.99 -40.02
N SER A 1085 -18.45 9.30 -39.98
CA SER A 1085 -17.75 8.71 -41.11
C SER A 1085 -18.15 7.25 -41.37
N GLN A 1086 -18.69 6.96 -42.56
CA GLN A 1086 -18.91 5.58 -43.01
C GLN A 1086 -17.58 4.99 -43.49
N VAL A 1087 -17.28 3.75 -43.07
CA VAL A 1087 -16.11 3.01 -43.54
C VAL A 1087 -16.53 2.09 -44.68
N VAL A 1088 -15.83 2.20 -45.81
CA VAL A 1088 -16.04 1.39 -47.00
C VAL A 1088 -14.77 0.58 -47.26
N LEU A 1089 -14.88 -0.74 -47.20
CA LEU A 1089 -13.80 -1.67 -47.52
C LEU A 1089 -14.01 -2.21 -48.95
N LYS A 1090 -13.19 -1.74 -49.88
CA LYS A 1090 -13.34 -2.00 -51.32
C LYS A 1090 -12.53 -3.22 -51.78
N PRO A 1091 -13.12 -4.13 -52.57
CA PRO A 1091 -12.37 -5.18 -53.24
C PRO A 1091 -11.43 -4.59 -54.31
N ASN A 1092 -10.39 -5.33 -54.65
CA ASN A 1092 -9.43 -5.01 -55.71
C ASN A 1092 -9.27 -6.24 -56.59
N SER A 1093 -10.32 -6.58 -57.34
CA SER A 1093 -10.40 -7.78 -58.19
C SER A 1093 -10.48 -7.42 -59.67
N LEU A 1094 -10.15 -8.39 -60.53
CA LEU A 1094 -10.45 -8.35 -61.97
C LEU A 1094 -11.92 -8.70 -62.27
N ASP A 1095 -12.63 -9.29 -61.30
CA ASP A 1095 -14.06 -9.59 -61.37
C ASP A 1095 -14.87 -8.46 -60.72
N GLU A 1096 -15.72 -7.79 -61.51
CA GLU A 1096 -16.54 -6.66 -61.06
C GLU A 1096 -17.76 -7.09 -60.23
N SER A 1097 -18.02 -8.39 -60.05
CA SER A 1097 -19.15 -8.89 -59.25
C SER A 1097 -18.96 -8.76 -57.72
N PHE A 1098 -17.73 -8.49 -57.25
CA PHE A 1098 -17.47 -8.26 -55.83
C PHE A 1098 -17.94 -6.87 -55.39
N SER A 1099 -18.78 -6.82 -54.35
CA SER A 1099 -19.33 -5.59 -53.80
C SER A 1099 -18.49 -5.02 -52.65
N ASP A 1100 -18.60 -3.70 -52.45
CA ASP A 1100 -18.02 -2.99 -51.32
C ASP A 1100 -18.64 -3.45 -49.99
N ILE A 1101 -17.82 -3.62 -48.94
CA ILE A 1101 -18.32 -3.86 -47.58
C ILE A 1101 -18.48 -2.49 -46.92
N ILE A 1102 -19.72 -2.18 -46.55
CA ILE A 1102 -20.10 -0.92 -45.95
C ILE A 1102 -20.34 -1.14 -44.45
N ILE A 1103 -19.59 -0.43 -43.60
CA ILE A 1103 -19.64 -0.58 -42.14
C ILE A 1103 -20.13 0.73 -41.53
N ASP A 1104 -21.21 0.64 -40.74
CA ASP A 1104 -21.79 1.75 -39.99
C ASP A 1104 -21.13 1.93 -38.61
N GLU A 1105 -21.51 3.00 -37.91
CA GLU A 1105 -20.87 3.44 -36.68
C GLU A 1105 -21.08 2.48 -35.49
N GLU A 1106 -22.22 1.80 -35.42
CA GLU A 1106 -22.48 0.78 -34.39
C GLU A 1106 -21.63 -0.47 -34.63
N SER A 1107 -21.50 -0.89 -35.89
CA SER A 1107 -20.69 -2.05 -36.30
C SER A 1107 -19.19 -1.78 -36.23
N ALA A 1108 -18.76 -0.52 -36.35
CA ALA A 1108 -17.35 -0.12 -36.27
C ALA A 1108 -16.74 -0.29 -34.87
N LYS A 1109 -17.56 -0.37 -33.80
CA LYS A 1109 -17.07 -0.53 -32.42
C LYS A 1109 -16.33 -1.85 -32.17
N GLY A 1110 -16.63 -2.90 -32.94
CA GLY A 1110 -15.95 -4.21 -32.88
C GLY A 1110 -14.78 -4.37 -33.86
N MET A 1111 -14.52 -3.35 -34.70
CA MET A 1111 -13.57 -3.44 -35.81
C MET A 1111 -12.24 -2.73 -35.48
N ARG A 1112 -11.12 -3.42 -35.71
CA ARG A 1112 -9.77 -2.88 -35.56
C ARG A 1112 -8.94 -3.13 -36.82
N VAL A 1113 -8.27 -2.08 -37.31
CA VAL A 1113 -7.23 -2.25 -38.33
C VAL A 1113 -5.95 -2.69 -37.63
N ILE A 1114 -5.44 -3.86 -38.00
CA ILE A 1114 -4.30 -4.50 -37.32
C ILE A 1114 -3.00 -4.42 -38.13
N GLY A 1115 -3.08 -4.25 -39.45
CA GLY A 1115 -1.89 -4.05 -40.27
C GLY A 1115 -2.16 -3.43 -41.63
N GLU A 1116 -1.12 -2.82 -42.21
CA GLU A 1116 -1.06 -2.31 -43.57
C GLU A 1116 -0.31 -3.30 -44.46
N PHE A 1117 -0.86 -3.65 -45.62
CA PHE A 1117 -0.24 -4.59 -46.54
C PHE A 1117 1.04 -4.03 -47.16
N ILE A 1118 2.12 -4.81 -47.13
CA ILE A 1118 3.43 -4.42 -47.65
C ILE A 1118 3.74 -5.17 -48.96
N THR A 1119 3.79 -6.50 -48.91
CA THR A 1119 4.11 -7.33 -50.08
C THR A 1119 3.61 -8.75 -49.91
N VAL A 1120 3.50 -9.46 -51.03
CA VAL A 1120 3.42 -10.94 -51.06
C VAL A 1120 4.84 -11.49 -50.99
N ILE A 1121 4.99 -12.62 -50.31
CA ILE A 1121 6.24 -13.40 -50.28
C ILE A 1121 5.98 -14.83 -50.75
N ASP A 1122 6.95 -15.37 -51.47
CA ASP A 1122 7.01 -16.78 -51.82
C ASP A 1122 7.71 -17.52 -50.67
N ILE A 1123 6.98 -18.39 -49.97
CA ILE A 1123 7.49 -19.22 -48.87
C ILE A 1123 7.69 -20.65 -49.36
#